data_AF-G9BAK5-F1
#
_entry.id   AF-G9BAK5-F1
#
_cell.length_a   1.000
_cell.length_b   1.000
_cell.length_c   1.000
_cell.angle_alpha   90.00
_cell.angle_beta   90.00
_cell.angle_gamma   90.00
#
_symmetry.space_group_name_H-M   'P 1'
#
loop_
_entity.id
_entity.type
_entity.pdbx_description
1 polymer ?
#
loop_
_entity_poly.entity_id
_entity_poly.type
_entity_poly.pdbx_seq_one_letter_code
_entity_poly.pdbx_strand_id
1 'polypeptide(L)'
;MNLANTIYKKRKICPTFIAIILLTSSLASFVFFAAAKTPPSIPGNEEYMADYGVLHSDTYFLYPYEEKSLNIGFSKYGEMINLNEEMGLEYDGVDVFANPNVPMEEWSNGWIMNIHYTDQSILRNVWAYAMTTDWGDSDGIGGPWRQMQLNVVPVQGVDDRGGRRTSGFAESDDIRLIYDGPRKAIYLLNTTIYDKPPQEDGTALVELTIQVVFNKVKKYVMEIKDIKRVDNNKMTGPMQIEFSQRGEWDLGELSRSLSYAEFYDGLKTKYWKHPFYFPEGDHYVTYDLVQIIDQDMEKVGFAAFWPQTISKWVTDVEHMTREEALTSMETYTYHIDLPEDESGLPDWITYERGAWTIVLPYKAIEYPRGCGEWDNRPWVFITDHTIPGAEPTKLSDSLWEWNAASGRHLTVHWPDVNWEDGIDIVYKREMKGFEEQYPDPLECMPSDLFHEWPGPTYGMESEPGVPYVRAEWDFDLDYDNPECSTHQFRCVSLYGLTDYNNAADPDMEDLGLFMIDKEVIYQLDEVFNPWDLKDAAFKDTFRWAQKGPLDTLIVLDSHLHDKYSNDRTCLEGNHELVWPEKWGYYCNDSEKVILFDADGILDPVLLTRPEDYVRRGDFTFAILADTTDYEHYKVLYSTRRTGEEPHWFHSGRWEWDVIGEESLASDSIGSGMIGSTWTDWKKKEMWLSGLDVQAEEFGPTIPRVMSRFNDSLPGRYDFYYDYEGEDFRTAFRDDWCTPEEYDGTTTIYPYAISSSNIIVVGGPIVNVAAEYFNDFTDAFVYSEYDGGFYAPGCWARTSQPSPDKSDETDALWYNSTDVDDDVGHAIVATYKDLNETIGYIVYGYTAEDTYYACYALRGGLIAWTQWLQDGATAIVLEFDYSDLHPVTIHVSEVLGPFTECTGAFTNFKTDDYYVNMDAWYGNVVREADMLGLCYKLVDVDWCAEIHPDP
;
A
#
# COMPACT_ATOMS: atom_id res chain seq x y z
N MET A 1 65.49 -39.52 11.12
CA MET A 1 65.87 -39.21 9.72
C MET A 1 65.36 -40.36 8.85
N ASN A 2 64.50 -40.07 7.86
CA ASN A 2 63.70 -41.01 7.03
C ASN A 2 62.33 -41.47 7.56
N LEU A 3 61.48 -40.54 7.99
CA LEU A 3 60.02 -40.76 8.00
C LEU A 3 59.24 -39.45 7.76
N ALA A 4 59.77 -38.56 6.91
CA ALA A 4 59.20 -37.24 6.60
C ALA A 4 58.90 -37.05 5.09
N ASN A 5 58.86 -38.13 4.29
CA ASN A 5 58.73 -38.06 2.83
C ASN A 5 57.57 -38.88 2.23
N THR A 6 56.59 -39.34 3.03
CA THR A 6 55.51 -40.22 2.53
C THR A 6 54.09 -39.71 2.83
N ILE A 7 53.90 -38.45 3.23
CA ILE A 7 52.57 -37.81 3.37
C ILE A 7 52.50 -36.52 2.52
N TYR A 8 53.11 -36.53 1.32
CA TYR A 8 53.15 -35.39 0.40
C TYR A 8 52.63 -35.70 -1.02
N LYS A 9 51.85 -36.78 -1.18
CA LYS A 9 51.25 -37.15 -2.48
C LYS A 9 49.85 -37.74 -2.30
N LYS A 10 48.84 -36.89 -1.99
CA LYS A 10 47.41 -37.17 -2.23
C LYS A 10 46.47 -35.95 -2.09
N ARG A 11 46.95 -34.74 -2.43
CA ARG A 11 46.11 -33.54 -2.65
C ARG A 11 46.50 -32.90 -3.97
N LYS A 12 45.93 -33.37 -5.08
CA LYS A 12 46.00 -32.72 -6.42
C LYS A 12 44.90 -33.26 -7.33
N ILE A 13 43.64 -33.06 -6.97
CA ILE A 13 42.49 -32.94 -7.89
C ILE A 13 41.52 -31.97 -7.15
N CYS A 14 40.95 -30.99 -7.85
CA CYS A 14 40.16 -29.84 -7.35
C CYS A 14 40.96 -28.64 -6.81
N PRO A 15 41.71 -27.95 -7.69
CA PRO A 15 41.56 -26.48 -7.73
C PRO A 15 41.28 -25.94 -9.15
N THR A 16 41.27 -26.79 -10.18
CA THR A 16 41.14 -26.34 -11.56
C THR A 16 39.69 -26.19 -12.05
N PHE A 17 38.69 -26.69 -11.31
CA PHE A 17 37.28 -26.49 -11.66
C PHE A 17 36.69 -25.18 -11.09
N ILE A 18 37.11 -24.78 -9.89
CA ILE A 18 36.65 -23.53 -9.25
C ILE A 18 37.28 -22.30 -9.95
N ALA A 19 38.53 -22.40 -10.39
CA ALA A 19 39.20 -21.33 -11.13
C ALA A 19 38.71 -21.18 -12.58
N ILE A 20 38.05 -22.18 -13.17
CA ILE A 20 37.47 -22.06 -14.52
C ILE A 20 36.06 -21.46 -14.47
N ILE A 21 35.29 -21.71 -13.40
CA ILE A 21 33.97 -21.08 -13.21
C ILE A 21 34.11 -19.58 -12.88
N LEU A 22 35.10 -19.21 -12.04
CA LEU A 22 35.42 -17.80 -11.71
C LEU A 22 36.08 -17.01 -12.86
N LEU A 23 36.73 -17.69 -13.83
CA LEU A 23 37.30 -17.02 -15.01
C LEU A 23 36.36 -16.96 -16.22
N THR A 24 35.25 -17.71 -16.23
CA THR A 24 34.24 -17.60 -17.29
C THR A 24 33.17 -16.56 -17.01
N SER A 25 33.00 -16.10 -15.77
CA SER A 25 32.12 -14.97 -15.43
C SER A 25 32.77 -13.59 -15.63
N SER A 26 34.12 -13.50 -15.62
CA SER A 26 34.85 -12.22 -15.67
C SER A 26 35.26 -11.73 -17.07
N LEU A 27 34.75 -12.35 -18.15
CA LEU A 27 35.04 -11.94 -19.54
C LEU A 27 33.81 -11.40 -20.30
N ALA A 28 32.66 -11.22 -19.63
CA ALA A 28 31.49 -10.57 -20.20
C ALA A 28 31.44 -9.05 -19.94
N SER A 29 32.34 -8.50 -19.11
CA SER A 29 32.41 -7.07 -18.78
C SER A 29 33.10 -6.28 -19.90
N PHE A 30 32.48 -6.24 -21.08
CA PHE A 30 32.71 -5.16 -22.04
C PHE A 30 31.60 -4.13 -21.84
N VAL A 31 31.98 -3.03 -21.18
CA VAL A 31 31.38 -1.68 -21.21
C VAL A 31 30.01 -1.64 -21.91
N PHE A 32 28.96 -1.90 -21.14
CA PHE A 32 27.64 -1.38 -21.46
C PHE A 32 27.51 -0.09 -20.64
N PHE A 33 27.37 1.04 -21.33
CA PHE A 33 26.65 2.15 -20.74
C PHE A 33 25.23 1.60 -20.50
N ALA A 34 24.86 1.39 -19.22
CA ALA A 34 23.53 0.96 -18.86
C ALA A 34 22.58 2.11 -19.20
N ALA A 35 21.93 2.01 -20.37
CA ALA A 35 20.68 2.74 -20.57
C ALA A 35 19.69 2.18 -19.55
N ALA A 36 18.90 3.05 -18.89
CA ALA A 36 17.85 2.64 -17.99
C ALA A 36 17.00 1.54 -18.66
N LYS A 37 16.93 0.37 -18.03
CA LYS A 37 16.30 -0.82 -18.61
C LYS A 37 14.79 -0.74 -18.31
N THR A 38 13.98 -0.46 -19.32
CA THR A 38 12.49 -0.47 -19.22
C THR A 38 11.98 -1.88 -18.94
N PRO A 39 11.12 -2.15 -17.93
CA PRO A 39 10.59 -3.49 -17.60
C PRO A 39 10.00 -4.23 -18.81
N PRO A 40 10.02 -5.58 -18.83
CA PRO A 40 9.63 -6.34 -20.01
C PRO A 40 8.11 -6.35 -20.15
N SER A 41 7.61 -6.32 -21.38
CA SER A 41 6.24 -6.72 -21.64
C SER A 41 6.08 -8.22 -21.38
N ILE A 42 4.89 -8.65 -20.95
CA ILE A 42 4.59 -10.08 -20.70
C ILE A 42 4.19 -10.76 -22.01
N PRO A 43 5.01 -11.66 -22.60
CA PRO A 43 4.69 -12.26 -23.89
C PRO A 43 3.38 -13.05 -23.85
N GLY A 44 2.44 -12.73 -24.73
CA GLY A 44 1.11 -13.35 -24.79
C GLY A 44 0.06 -12.75 -23.86
N ASN A 45 0.45 -11.83 -22.96
CA ASN A 45 -0.44 -11.10 -22.04
C ASN A 45 -0.19 -9.59 -22.16
N GLU A 46 0.07 -9.10 -23.39
CA GLU A 46 0.41 -7.70 -23.62
C GLU A 46 -0.78 -6.74 -23.37
N GLU A 47 -2.02 -7.22 -23.58
CA GLU A 47 -3.24 -6.41 -23.43
C GLU A 47 -4.08 -6.74 -22.20
N TYR A 48 -4.15 -8.01 -21.81
CA TYR A 48 -4.88 -8.47 -20.63
C TYR A 48 -4.02 -9.44 -19.83
N MET A 49 -4.17 -9.41 -18.51
CA MET A 49 -3.47 -10.28 -17.57
C MET A 49 -4.47 -10.79 -16.54
N ALA A 50 -4.31 -12.04 -16.12
CA ALA A 50 -4.96 -12.61 -14.95
C ALA A 50 -3.90 -13.15 -13.98
N ASP A 51 -4.12 -12.98 -12.69
CA ASP A 51 -3.25 -13.49 -11.63
C ASP A 51 -4.09 -14.09 -10.50
N TYR A 52 -3.53 -15.06 -9.80
CA TYR A 52 -4.27 -15.99 -8.96
C TYR A 52 -3.77 -15.97 -7.51
N GLY A 53 -4.71 -15.89 -6.58
CA GLY A 53 -4.42 -15.94 -5.14
C GLY A 53 -4.15 -17.36 -4.66
N VAL A 54 -3.38 -17.45 -3.58
CA VAL A 54 -2.89 -18.71 -3.00
C VAL A 54 -3.10 -18.81 -1.49
N LEU A 55 -3.87 -17.89 -0.87
CA LEU A 55 -4.18 -17.89 0.56
C LEU A 55 -4.75 -19.25 1.04
N HIS A 56 -5.59 -19.89 0.23
CA HIS A 56 -6.30 -21.15 0.58
C HIS A 56 -5.41 -22.37 0.74
N SER A 57 -4.17 -22.26 0.27
CA SER A 57 -3.16 -23.31 0.36
C SER A 57 -1.94 -22.85 1.15
N ASP A 58 -1.97 -21.65 1.73
CA ASP A 58 -0.87 -21.14 2.54
C ASP A 58 -0.91 -21.73 3.96
N THR A 59 -0.07 -21.20 4.85
CA THR A 59 0.22 -21.75 6.18
C THR A 59 -0.20 -20.79 7.30
N TYR A 60 -1.17 -19.92 7.03
CA TYR A 60 -1.59 -18.83 7.91
C TYR A 60 -2.64 -19.22 8.96
N PHE A 61 -2.43 -20.36 9.62
CA PHE A 61 -3.37 -20.93 10.59
C PHE A 61 -3.86 -19.98 11.70
N LEU A 62 -3.10 -18.92 12.04
CA LEU A 62 -3.51 -17.95 13.08
C LEU A 62 -4.34 -16.77 12.53
N TYR A 63 -4.57 -16.74 11.22
CA TYR A 63 -5.53 -15.85 10.58
C TYR A 63 -6.94 -16.21 11.05
N PRO A 64 -7.69 -15.28 11.67
CA PRO A 64 -8.94 -15.62 12.36
C PRO A 64 -10.16 -15.67 11.43
N TYR A 65 -9.94 -15.64 10.12
CA TYR A 65 -10.97 -15.60 9.08
C TYR A 65 -10.73 -16.70 8.05
N GLU A 66 -11.73 -16.99 7.23
CA GLU A 66 -11.67 -18.04 6.20
C GLU A 66 -10.49 -17.78 5.23
N GLU A 67 -9.68 -18.79 4.93
CA GLU A 67 -8.47 -18.63 4.11
C GLU A 67 -8.76 -18.67 2.59
N LYS A 68 -9.91 -18.20 2.13
CA LYS A 68 -10.25 -18.23 0.68
C LYS A 68 -9.41 -17.23 -0.11
N SER A 69 -9.12 -17.54 -1.37
CA SER A 69 -8.26 -16.73 -2.24
C SER A 69 -9.04 -15.78 -3.13
N LEU A 70 -8.42 -14.63 -3.39
CA LEU A 70 -8.86 -13.64 -4.37
C LEU A 70 -8.09 -13.86 -5.67
N ASN A 71 -8.75 -13.79 -6.82
CA ASN A 71 -8.14 -13.77 -8.14
C ASN A 71 -8.44 -12.43 -8.83
N ILE A 72 -7.55 -11.99 -9.71
CA ILE A 72 -7.68 -10.71 -10.41
C ILE A 72 -7.48 -10.85 -11.91
N GLY A 73 -8.23 -10.06 -12.68
CA GLY A 73 -8.02 -9.82 -14.09
C GLY A 73 -7.99 -8.33 -14.37
N PHE A 74 -7.11 -7.88 -15.26
CA PHE A 74 -7.00 -6.47 -15.64
C PHE A 74 -6.50 -6.27 -17.06
N SER A 75 -6.74 -5.07 -17.59
CA SER A 75 -6.31 -4.66 -18.93
C SER A 75 -5.13 -3.68 -18.86
N LYS A 76 -4.40 -3.55 -19.97
CA LYS A 76 -3.35 -2.53 -20.13
C LYS A 76 -3.84 -1.08 -20.02
N TYR A 77 -5.15 -0.88 -20.13
CA TYR A 77 -5.80 0.43 -20.05
C TYR A 77 -6.13 0.81 -18.59
N GLY A 78 -6.02 -0.11 -17.63
CA GLY A 78 -6.33 0.13 -16.22
C GLY A 78 -7.76 -0.24 -15.79
N GLU A 79 -8.46 -1.05 -16.59
CA GLU A 79 -9.73 -1.66 -16.17
C GLU A 79 -9.41 -2.94 -15.37
N MET A 80 -10.06 -3.18 -14.23
CA MET A 80 -9.93 -4.44 -13.48
C MET A 80 -10.82 -5.55 -14.08
N ILE A 81 -10.71 -5.74 -15.39
CA ILE A 81 -11.32 -6.84 -16.13
C ILE A 81 -10.36 -7.34 -17.22
N ASN A 82 -10.07 -8.64 -17.20
CA ASN A 82 -9.50 -9.40 -18.29
C ASN A 82 -10.64 -9.96 -19.17
N LEU A 83 -10.85 -9.35 -20.33
CA LEU A 83 -11.91 -9.76 -21.27
C LEU A 83 -11.59 -11.07 -22.03
N ASN A 84 -10.33 -11.53 -22.04
CA ASN A 84 -9.97 -12.79 -22.68
C ASN A 84 -10.30 -14.00 -21.81
N GLU A 85 -10.05 -13.87 -20.50
CA GLU A 85 -10.33 -14.93 -19.51
C GLU A 85 -11.67 -14.73 -18.80
N GLU A 86 -12.36 -13.62 -19.04
CA GLU A 86 -13.64 -13.27 -18.40
C GLU A 86 -13.50 -13.24 -16.87
N MET A 87 -12.47 -12.52 -16.38
CA MET A 87 -12.12 -12.42 -14.95
C MET A 87 -11.89 -10.96 -14.58
N GLY A 88 -12.43 -10.52 -13.46
CA GLY A 88 -12.29 -9.18 -12.89
C GLY A 88 -11.73 -9.27 -11.47
N LEU A 89 -12.61 -9.32 -10.47
CA LEU A 89 -12.22 -9.44 -9.06
C LEU A 89 -13.03 -10.60 -8.45
N GLU A 90 -12.43 -11.79 -8.44
CA GLU A 90 -13.11 -13.04 -8.12
C GLU A 90 -12.71 -13.58 -6.75
N TYR A 91 -13.72 -13.87 -5.93
CA TYR A 91 -13.58 -14.45 -4.61
C TYR A 91 -14.62 -15.55 -4.38
N ASP A 92 -14.16 -16.75 -4.07
CA ASP A 92 -15.02 -17.90 -3.76
C ASP A 92 -16.07 -18.21 -4.85
N GLY A 93 -15.65 -18.13 -6.11
CA GLY A 93 -16.49 -18.36 -7.29
C GLY A 93 -17.38 -17.19 -7.69
N VAL A 94 -17.33 -16.06 -6.98
CA VAL A 94 -18.09 -14.84 -7.29
C VAL A 94 -17.14 -13.78 -7.82
N ASP A 95 -17.34 -13.35 -9.06
CA ASP A 95 -16.64 -12.21 -9.66
C ASP A 95 -17.52 -10.98 -9.66
N VAL A 96 -17.07 -9.88 -9.04
CA VAL A 96 -17.89 -8.67 -8.89
C VAL A 96 -17.86 -7.75 -10.11
N PHE A 97 -16.84 -7.86 -10.96
CA PHE A 97 -16.68 -6.99 -12.13
C PHE A 97 -16.91 -7.74 -13.45
N ALA A 98 -16.62 -9.04 -13.49
CA ALA A 98 -16.83 -9.93 -14.63
C ALA A 98 -17.78 -11.09 -14.27
N ASN A 99 -18.91 -10.77 -13.64
CA ASN A 99 -19.86 -11.79 -13.19
C ASN A 99 -20.42 -12.61 -14.37
N PRO A 100 -20.23 -13.94 -14.43
CA PRO A 100 -20.68 -14.77 -15.56
C PRO A 100 -22.22 -14.87 -15.70
N ASN A 101 -22.96 -14.44 -14.66
CA ASN A 101 -24.43 -14.39 -14.70
C ASN A 101 -24.96 -13.06 -15.27
N VAL A 102 -24.08 -12.06 -15.42
CA VAL A 102 -24.38 -10.74 -15.97
C VAL A 102 -23.85 -10.66 -17.41
N PRO A 103 -24.63 -10.15 -18.38
CA PRO A 103 -24.14 -9.97 -19.75
C PRO A 103 -22.90 -9.07 -19.79
N MET A 104 -21.92 -9.43 -20.61
CA MET A 104 -20.64 -8.71 -20.72
C MET A 104 -20.82 -7.23 -21.12
N GLU A 105 -21.89 -6.88 -21.83
CA GLU A 105 -22.23 -5.48 -22.14
C GLU A 105 -22.63 -4.62 -20.93
N GLU A 106 -22.95 -5.24 -19.79
CA GLU A 106 -23.29 -4.59 -18.53
C GLU A 106 -22.08 -4.50 -17.58
N TRP A 107 -21.02 -5.29 -17.79
CA TRP A 107 -19.79 -5.19 -17.01
C TRP A 107 -19.19 -3.77 -17.10
N SER A 108 -19.03 -3.11 -15.95
CA SER A 108 -18.64 -1.71 -15.90
C SER A 108 -17.62 -1.49 -14.79
N ASN A 109 -16.34 -1.36 -15.18
CA ASN A 109 -15.25 -1.03 -14.28
C ASN A 109 -14.22 -0.17 -15.02
N GLY A 110 -13.61 0.79 -14.35
CA GLY A 110 -12.51 1.55 -14.91
C GLY A 110 -12.38 2.97 -14.35
N TRP A 111 -11.88 3.88 -15.19
CA TRP A 111 -11.58 5.25 -14.81
C TRP A 111 -11.93 6.27 -15.88
N ILE A 112 -12.13 7.51 -15.45
CA ILE A 112 -12.39 8.70 -16.27
C ILE A 112 -11.43 9.79 -15.86
N MET A 113 -10.87 10.48 -16.85
CA MET A 113 -10.05 11.67 -16.67
C MET A 113 -10.60 12.81 -17.53
N ASN A 114 -10.76 13.98 -16.94
CA ASN A 114 -11.13 15.19 -17.63
C ASN A 114 -10.06 16.26 -17.33
N ILE A 115 -9.59 16.94 -18.39
CA ILE A 115 -8.39 17.78 -18.37
C ILE A 115 -8.77 19.15 -18.93
N HIS A 116 -8.92 20.14 -18.05
CA HIS A 116 -9.11 21.53 -18.42
C HIS A 116 -7.78 22.27 -18.39
N TYR A 117 -7.43 22.94 -19.49
CA TYR A 117 -6.17 23.68 -19.57
C TYR A 117 -6.31 24.91 -20.47
N THR A 118 -5.27 25.75 -20.50
CA THR A 118 -5.22 26.88 -21.43
C THR A 118 -4.03 26.80 -22.39
N ASP A 119 -4.32 26.92 -23.68
CA ASP A 119 -3.32 27.09 -24.74
C ASP A 119 -3.43 28.52 -25.28
N GLN A 120 -2.35 29.30 -25.14
CA GLN A 120 -2.34 30.72 -25.53
C GLN A 120 -3.52 31.50 -24.93
N SER A 121 -3.84 31.21 -23.65
CA SER A 121 -4.98 31.78 -22.92
C SER A 121 -6.37 31.38 -23.44
N ILE A 122 -6.49 30.43 -24.35
CA ILE A 122 -7.79 29.91 -24.81
C ILE A 122 -8.16 28.68 -23.97
N LEU A 123 -9.42 28.58 -23.55
CA LEU A 123 -9.92 27.39 -22.84
C LEU A 123 -9.88 26.16 -23.76
N ARG A 124 -9.29 25.08 -23.25
CA ARG A 124 -9.28 23.76 -23.88
C ARG A 124 -9.72 22.71 -22.87
N ASN A 125 -10.32 21.65 -23.39
CA ASN A 125 -10.78 20.51 -22.64
C ASN A 125 -10.43 19.24 -23.43
N VAL A 126 -9.81 18.27 -22.77
CA VAL A 126 -9.63 16.91 -23.27
C VAL A 126 -10.14 15.95 -22.20
N TRP A 127 -11.01 15.03 -22.60
CA TRP A 127 -11.47 13.96 -21.73
C TRP A 127 -11.00 12.63 -22.29
N ALA A 128 -10.73 11.68 -21.40
CA ALA A 128 -10.39 10.31 -21.73
C ALA A 128 -11.01 9.39 -20.67
N TYR A 129 -11.52 8.24 -21.08
CA TYR A 129 -11.93 7.21 -20.14
C TYR A 129 -11.57 5.83 -20.69
N ALA A 130 -11.18 4.95 -19.78
CA ALA A 130 -11.08 3.52 -20.02
C ALA A 130 -12.07 2.84 -19.08
N MET A 131 -13.23 2.51 -19.63
CA MET A 131 -14.27 1.71 -18.99
C MET A 131 -14.39 0.40 -19.77
N THR A 132 -14.63 -0.73 -19.11
CA THR A 132 -14.77 -2.02 -19.81
C THR A 132 -15.82 -1.97 -20.92
N THR A 133 -16.91 -1.22 -20.70
CA THR A 133 -17.97 -1.00 -21.67
C THR A 133 -18.35 0.48 -21.74
N ASP A 134 -18.95 0.89 -22.85
CA ASP A 134 -19.64 2.19 -22.93
C ASP A 134 -21.07 2.16 -22.40
N TRP A 135 -21.45 1.10 -21.66
CA TRP A 135 -22.77 0.90 -21.05
C TRP A 135 -23.91 1.01 -22.07
N GLY A 136 -23.72 0.28 -23.19
CA GLY A 136 -24.55 0.36 -24.39
C GLY A 136 -25.11 -1.00 -24.80
N ASP A 137 -24.52 -1.58 -25.84
CA ASP A 137 -24.79 -2.95 -26.28
C ASP A 137 -23.46 -3.64 -26.58
N SER A 138 -23.51 -4.82 -27.20
CA SER A 138 -22.30 -5.59 -27.52
C SER A 138 -21.26 -4.84 -28.36
N ASP A 139 -21.64 -3.80 -29.10
CA ASP A 139 -20.69 -2.98 -29.86
C ASP A 139 -19.87 -2.02 -28.97
N GLY A 140 -20.29 -1.87 -27.71
CA GLY A 140 -19.71 -1.02 -26.68
C GLY A 140 -18.64 -1.69 -25.81
N ILE A 141 -18.40 -2.99 -25.98
CA ILE A 141 -17.49 -3.78 -25.15
C ILE A 141 -16.04 -3.59 -25.60
N GLY A 142 -15.18 -3.14 -24.68
CA GLY A 142 -13.73 -3.05 -24.84
C GLY A 142 -13.27 -2.41 -26.15
N GLY A 143 -12.26 -3.02 -26.77
CA GLY A 143 -11.65 -2.60 -28.03
C GLY A 143 -10.52 -1.57 -27.87
N PRO A 144 -9.80 -1.23 -28.97
CA PRO A 144 -8.76 -0.21 -28.90
C PRO A 144 -9.39 1.17 -28.63
N TRP A 145 -8.56 2.11 -28.15
CA TRP A 145 -8.94 3.52 -27.98
C TRP A 145 -9.71 4.10 -29.18
N ARG A 146 -10.88 4.65 -28.92
CA ARG A 146 -11.63 5.51 -29.85
C ARG A 146 -11.13 6.94 -29.70
N GLN A 147 -10.33 7.36 -30.67
CA GLN A 147 -9.65 8.66 -30.67
C GLN A 147 -10.56 9.75 -31.26
N MET A 148 -10.33 11.01 -30.90
CA MET A 148 -10.94 12.19 -31.53
C MET A 148 -12.48 12.17 -31.56
N GLN A 149 -13.10 11.66 -30.49
CA GLN A 149 -14.56 11.57 -30.38
C GLN A 149 -15.17 12.93 -30.02
N LEU A 150 -16.33 13.26 -30.60
CA LEU A 150 -16.98 14.56 -30.37
C LEU A 150 -17.80 14.58 -29.09
N ASN A 151 -18.40 13.44 -28.74
CA ASN A 151 -19.27 13.32 -27.58
C ASN A 151 -18.73 12.25 -26.63
N VAL A 152 -18.85 12.52 -25.32
CA VAL A 152 -18.50 11.55 -24.26
C VAL A 152 -19.35 10.29 -24.43
N VAL A 153 -20.68 10.46 -24.50
CA VAL A 153 -21.61 9.41 -24.85
C VAL A 153 -21.70 9.29 -26.38
N PRO A 154 -21.51 8.10 -27.00
CA PRO A 154 -21.55 7.95 -28.45
C PRO A 154 -22.87 8.41 -29.06
N VAL A 155 -22.78 9.30 -30.05
CA VAL A 155 -23.91 9.61 -30.93
C VAL A 155 -23.84 8.74 -32.17
N GLN A 156 -24.89 7.96 -32.42
CA GLN A 156 -24.93 7.03 -33.55
C GLN A 156 -24.68 7.74 -34.89
N GLY A 157 -23.69 7.24 -35.65
CA GLY A 157 -23.33 7.77 -36.96
C GLY A 157 -22.49 9.04 -36.93
N VAL A 158 -22.13 9.52 -35.75
CA VAL A 158 -21.19 10.63 -35.52
C VAL A 158 -19.92 10.10 -34.85
N ASP A 159 -20.09 9.35 -33.77
CA ASP A 159 -19.01 8.78 -32.96
C ASP A 159 -18.94 7.25 -33.11
N ASP A 160 -17.75 6.70 -32.85
CA ASP A 160 -17.52 5.26 -32.77
C ASP A 160 -17.89 4.75 -31.37
N ARG A 161 -18.39 3.52 -31.25
CA ARG A 161 -18.70 2.87 -29.96
C ARG A 161 -17.49 2.12 -29.37
N GLY A 162 -17.49 1.93 -28.05
CA GLY A 162 -16.46 1.19 -27.32
C GLY A 162 -16.13 1.80 -25.95
N GLY A 163 -15.63 0.96 -25.04
CA GLY A 163 -15.40 1.32 -23.64
C GLY A 163 -14.19 2.24 -23.38
N ARG A 164 -13.24 2.35 -24.32
CA ARG A 164 -12.07 3.25 -24.19
C ARG A 164 -12.16 4.40 -25.19
N ARG A 165 -12.32 5.63 -24.73
CA ARG A 165 -12.60 6.79 -25.62
C ARG A 165 -11.95 8.07 -25.13
N THR A 166 -11.64 8.96 -26.07
CA THR A 166 -11.12 10.29 -25.78
C THR A 166 -11.54 11.31 -26.84
N SER A 167 -11.70 12.58 -26.44
CA SER A 167 -11.85 13.70 -27.38
C SER A 167 -10.53 14.11 -28.05
N GLY A 168 -9.40 13.73 -27.47
CA GLY A 168 -8.06 13.94 -28.02
C GLY A 168 -7.49 12.64 -28.57
N PHE A 169 -6.29 12.27 -28.11
CA PHE A 169 -5.65 11.02 -28.46
C PHE A 169 -5.06 10.33 -27.22
N ALA A 170 -5.16 9.02 -27.10
CA ALA A 170 -4.60 8.26 -25.98
C ALA A 170 -3.84 7.02 -26.47
N GLU A 171 -2.71 6.71 -25.84
CA GLU A 171 -1.90 5.52 -26.13
C GLU A 171 -1.57 4.81 -24.82
N SER A 172 -1.79 3.50 -24.78
CA SER A 172 -1.45 2.67 -23.63
C SER A 172 -0.35 1.69 -24.01
N ASP A 173 0.68 1.61 -23.18
CA ASP A 173 1.77 0.64 -23.31
C ASP A 173 1.27 -0.79 -23.10
N ASP A 174 2.10 -1.78 -23.41
CA ASP A 174 1.83 -3.18 -23.05
C ASP A 174 2.02 -3.38 -21.54
N ILE A 175 1.30 -4.35 -20.96
CA ILE A 175 1.44 -4.69 -19.53
C ILE A 175 2.88 -5.12 -19.25
N ARG A 176 3.49 -4.49 -18.23
CA ARG A 176 4.85 -4.82 -17.79
C ARG A 176 4.85 -5.46 -16.41
N LEU A 177 5.60 -6.56 -16.26
CA LEU A 177 5.81 -7.22 -14.97
C LEU A 177 7.04 -6.61 -14.27
N ILE A 178 6.84 -6.08 -13.06
CA ILE A 178 7.92 -5.53 -12.23
C ILE A 178 8.47 -6.58 -11.28
N TYR A 179 7.57 -7.32 -10.63
CA TYR A 179 7.90 -8.29 -9.61
C TYR A 179 6.91 -9.45 -9.67
N ASP A 180 7.40 -10.68 -9.56
CA ASP A 180 6.57 -11.87 -9.42
C ASP A 180 7.23 -12.82 -8.42
N GLY A 181 6.81 -12.70 -7.17
CA GLY A 181 7.19 -13.58 -6.08
C GLY A 181 6.10 -14.60 -5.75
N PRO A 182 6.41 -15.56 -4.86
CA PRO A 182 5.45 -16.57 -4.43
C PRO A 182 4.16 -16.00 -3.82
N ARG A 183 4.21 -14.80 -3.23
CA ARG A 183 3.07 -14.17 -2.55
C ARG A 183 2.76 -12.74 -2.99
N LYS A 184 3.55 -12.13 -3.86
CA LYS A 184 3.30 -10.76 -4.35
C LYS A 184 3.67 -10.64 -5.81
N ALA A 185 2.82 -9.99 -6.59
CA ALA A 185 3.12 -9.57 -7.95
C ALA A 185 2.87 -8.06 -8.09
N ILE A 186 3.68 -7.40 -8.92
CA ILE A 186 3.50 -6.00 -9.26
C ILE A 186 3.55 -5.83 -10.77
N TYR A 187 2.51 -5.21 -11.30
CA TYR A 187 2.36 -4.89 -12.72
C TYR A 187 2.33 -3.38 -12.92
N LEU A 188 2.88 -2.91 -14.04
CA LEU A 188 2.87 -1.51 -14.43
C LEU A 188 2.04 -1.31 -15.70
N LEU A 189 1.03 -0.45 -15.61
CA LEU A 189 0.17 -0.02 -16.70
C LEU A 189 0.42 1.47 -16.94
N ASN A 190 0.59 1.88 -18.19
CA ASN A 190 0.88 3.28 -18.53
C ASN A 190 0.01 3.73 -19.70
N THR A 191 -0.64 4.87 -19.55
CA THR A 191 -1.42 5.54 -20.59
C THR A 191 -1.00 7.00 -20.71
N THR A 192 -0.61 7.42 -21.91
CA THR A 192 -0.35 8.83 -22.24
C THR A 192 -1.54 9.44 -22.97
N ILE A 193 -2.01 10.60 -22.51
CA ILE A 193 -3.11 11.37 -23.10
C ILE A 193 -2.55 12.61 -23.79
N TYR A 194 -3.01 12.86 -25.01
CA TYR A 194 -2.60 13.95 -25.90
C TYR A 194 -3.81 14.81 -26.28
N ASP A 195 -3.56 16.06 -26.62
CA ASP A 195 -4.57 16.97 -27.16
C ASP A 195 -5.11 16.54 -28.54
N LYS A 196 -4.26 15.91 -29.35
CA LYS A 196 -4.54 15.38 -30.69
C LYS A 196 -3.47 14.35 -31.08
N PRO A 197 -3.55 13.70 -32.25
CA PRO A 197 -2.60 12.65 -32.62
C PRO A 197 -1.13 13.13 -32.58
N PRO A 198 -0.21 12.37 -31.96
CA PRO A 198 1.22 12.72 -31.90
C PRO A 198 1.84 12.92 -33.29
N GLN A 199 1.35 12.19 -34.29
CA GLN A 199 1.81 12.28 -35.69
C GLN A 199 1.38 13.59 -36.38
N GLU A 200 0.47 14.35 -35.77
CA GLU A 200 -0.04 15.65 -36.22
C GLU A 200 0.41 16.80 -35.31
N ASP A 201 1.62 16.68 -34.76
CA ASP A 201 2.19 17.60 -33.76
C ASP A 201 1.30 17.73 -32.51
N GLY A 202 0.74 16.60 -32.06
CA GLY A 202 0.04 16.49 -30.78
C GLY A 202 0.98 16.65 -29.59
N THR A 203 0.53 17.37 -28.57
CA THR A 203 1.22 17.59 -27.31
C THR A 203 0.72 16.57 -26.30
N ALA A 204 1.63 15.79 -25.70
CA ALA A 204 1.31 14.96 -24.55
C ALA A 204 0.91 15.88 -23.39
N LEU A 205 -0.27 15.67 -22.82
CA LEU A 205 -0.77 16.49 -21.72
C LEU A 205 -0.41 15.83 -20.39
N VAL A 206 -0.84 14.59 -20.21
CA VAL A 206 -0.75 13.84 -18.96
C VAL A 206 -0.38 12.38 -19.23
N GLU A 207 0.42 11.81 -18.34
CA GLU A 207 0.70 10.38 -18.25
C GLU A 207 0.04 9.82 -16.98
N LEU A 208 -0.78 8.78 -17.14
CA LEU A 208 -1.36 7.99 -16.06
C LEU A 208 -0.59 6.68 -15.94
N THR A 209 0.08 6.48 -14.82
CA THR A 209 0.74 5.23 -14.46
C THR A 209 -0.04 4.55 -13.34
N ILE A 210 -0.41 3.29 -13.52
CA ILE A 210 -1.08 2.46 -12.51
C ILE A 210 -0.16 1.28 -12.17
N GLN A 211 0.26 1.21 -10.92
CA GLN A 211 0.89 0.01 -10.36
C GLN A 211 -0.18 -0.87 -9.72
N VAL A 212 -0.39 -2.06 -10.28
CA VAL A 212 -1.26 -3.08 -9.69
C VAL A 212 -0.39 -3.92 -8.75
N VAL A 213 -0.56 -3.74 -7.44
CA VAL A 213 0.12 -4.49 -6.39
C VAL A 213 -0.82 -5.56 -5.87
N PHE A 214 -0.58 -6.79 -6.30
CA PHE A 214 -1.39 -7.94 -5.93
C PHE A 214 -0.64 -8.82 -4.93
N ASN A 215 -1.09 -8.83 -3.69
CA ASN A 215 -0.59 -9.78 -2.70
C ASN A 215 -1.45 -11.04 -2.75
N LYS A 216 -0.89 -12.13 -3.28
CA LYS A 216 -1.57 -13.40 -3.58
C LYS A 216 -2.10 -14.09 -2.31
N VAL A 217 -1.66 -13.67 -1.12
CA VAL A 217 -2.16 -14.20 0.17
C VAL A 217 -3.06 -13.22 0.92
N LYS A 218 -3.45 -12.12 0.28
CA LYS A 218 -4.42 -11.16 0.83
C LYS A 218 -5.72 -11.25 0.04
N LYS A 219 -6.76 -10.63 0.61
CA LYS A 219 -8.08 -10.56 -0.02
C LYS A 219 -8.36 -9.19 -0.63
N TYR A 220 -7.30 -8.51 -1.07
CA TYR A 220 -7.39 -7.24 -1.76
C TYR A 220 -6.31 -7.08 -2.83
N VAL A 221 -6.57 -6.17 -3.76
CA VAL A 221 -5.61 -5.62 -4.71
C VAL A 221 -5.48 -4.11 -4.48
N MET A 222 -4.25 -3.61 -4.55
CA MET A 222 -3.95 -2.18 -4.42
C MET A 222 -3.52 -1.62 -5.76
N GLU A 223 -4.07 -0.47 -6.13
CA GLU A 223 -3.69 0.28 -7.32
C GLU A 223 -3.09 1.64 -6.92
N ILE A 224 -1.78 1.79 -7.07
CA ILE A 224 -1.08 3.07 -6.88
C ILE A 224 -1.07 3.81 -8.22
N LYS A 225 -1.63 5.01 -8.26
CA LYS A 225 -1.87 5.77 -9.49
C LYS A 225 -1.13 7.09 -9.45
N ASP A 226 -0.27 7.28 -10.44
CA ASP A 226 0.53 8.48 -10.62
C ASP A 226 0.06 9.21 -11.88
N ILE A 227 -0.40 10.45 -11.71
CA ILE A 227 -0.93 11.31 -12.77
C ILE A 227 0.03 12.47 -12.94
N LYS A 228 0.80 12.45 -14.03
CA LYS A 228 1.91 13.39 -14.26
C LYS A 228 1.65 14.27 -15.45
N ARG A 229 1.85 15.58 -15.28
CA ARG A 229 1.86 16.54 -16.39
C ARG A 229 3.15 16.35 -17.19
N VAL A 230 3.04 16.16 -18.51
CA VAL A 230 4.16 15.82 -19.40
C VAL A 230 4.24 16.70 -20.66
N ASP A 231 3.52 17.82 -20.70
CA ASP A 231 3.62 18.76 -21.82
C ASP A 231 4.99 19.43 -21.89
N ASN A 232 5.29 20.00 -23.06
CA ASN A 232 6.56 20.66 -23.37
C ASN A 232 6.76 22.03 -22.66
N ASN A 233 6.03 22.27 -21.58
CA ASN A 233 6.02 23.47 -20.76
C ASN A 233 5.76 24.76 -21.56
N LYS A 234 4.98 24.68 -22.65
CA LYS A 234 4.56 25.84 -23.45
C LYS A 234 3.12 26.26 -23.19
N MET A 235 2.34 25.41 -22.54
CA MET A 235 0.98 25.73 -22.12
C MET A 235 1.02 26.76 -20.98
N THR A 236 0.06 27.67 -20.94
CA THR A 236 0.03 28.73 -19.92
C THR A 236 -0.79 28.28 -18.70
N GLY A 237 -0.21 28.35 -17.50
CA GLY A 237 -0.89 28.07 -16.23
C GLY A 237 -1.11 26.58 -15.93
N PRO A 238 -1.88 26.27 -14.86
CA PRO A 238 -2.13 24.90 -14.43
C PRO A 238 -3.13 24.15 -15.32
N MET A 239 -3.12 22.82 -15.24
CA MET A 239 -4.16 21.93 -15.76
C MET A 239 -5.08 21.51 -14.61
N GLN A 240 -6.39 21.75 -14.69
CA GLN A 240 -7.34 21.19 -13.72
C GLN A 240 -7.69 19.77 -14.17
N ILE A 241 -7.45 18.80 -13.30
CA ILE A 241 -7.67 17.39 -13.58
C ILE A 241 -8.80 16.89 -12.69
N GLU A 242 -9.83 16.31 -13.30
CA GLU A 242 -10.79 15.47 -12.60
C GLU A 242 -10.44 14.02 -12.93
N PHE A 243 -10.12 13.22 -11.91
CA PHE A 243 -9.81 11.80 -12.07
C PHE A 243 -10.76 10.97 -11.23
N SER A 244 -11.57 10.13 -11.89
CA SER A 244 -12.61 9.36 -11.25
C SER A 244 -12.44 7.87 -11.48
N GLN A 245 -12.63 7.09 -10.43
CA GLN A 245 -12.77 5.65 -10.49
C GLN A 245 -14.21 5.20 -10.34
N ARG A 246 -14.56 4.16 -11.09
CA ARG A 246 -15.95 3.74 -11.25
C ARG A 246 -16.05 2.23 -11.36
N GLY A 247 -17.11 1.69 -10.78
CA GLY A 247 -17.39 0.26 -10.85
C GLY A 247 -18.83 -0.05 -10.50
N GLU A 248 -19.48 -0.86 -11.33
CA GLU A 248 -20.66 -1.64 -10.98
C GLU A 248 -20.20 -2.85 -10.16
N TRP A 249 -20.88 -3.13 -9.04
CA TRP A 249 -20.53 -4.21 -8.12
C TRP A 249 -21.59 -5.29 -8.13
N ASP A 250 -21.41 -6.29 -8.99
CA ASP A 250 -22.30 -7.44 -9.12
C ASP A 250 -21.98 -8.52 -8.07
N LEU A 251 -22.12 -8.15 -6.79
CA LEU A 251 -21.76 -9.00 -5.65
C LEU A 251 -22.81 -10.10 -5.39
N GLY A 252 -22.70 -11.24 -6.08
CA GLY A 252 -23.54 -12.42 -5.86
C GLY A 252 -23.64 -13.36 -7.07
N GLU A 253 -24.49 -14.39 -6.99
CA GLU A 253 -24.63 -15.40 -8.06
C GLU A 253 -25.82 -15.17 -9.01
N LEU A 254 -26.50 -14.03 -8.90
CA LEU A 254 -27.65 -13.70 -9.73
C LEU A 254 -27.24 -12.75 -10.86
N SER A 255 -28.06 -12.68 -11.92
CA SER A 255 -27.91 -11.68 -12.98
C SER A 255 -28.25 -10.25 -12.52
N ARG A 256 -28.66 -10.11 -11.26
CA ARG A 256 -28.90 -8.85 -10.56
C ARG A 256 -28.75 -9.15 -9.07
N SER A 257 -27.52 -9.05 -8.59
CA SER A 257 -27.18 -9.33 -7.20
C SER A 257 -27.44 -8.09 -6.37
N LEU A 258 -28.46 -8.14 -5.51
CA LEU A 258 -28.86 -6.99 -4.69
C LEU A 258 -27.86 -6.83 -3.53
N SER A 259 -27.53 -5.60 -3.20
CA SER A 259 -26.61 -5.28 -2.10
C SER A 259 -27.00 -3.98 -1.41
N TYR A 260 -26.55 -3.84 -0.17
CA TYR A 260 -26.54 -2.58 0.60
C TYR A 260 -25.17 -1.94 0.44
N ALA A 261 -25.08 -0.62 0.28
CA ALA A 261 -23.78 0.00 0.03
C ALA A 261 -23.67 1.42 0.60
N GLU A 262 -22.63 1.61 1.40
CA GLU A 262 -22.39 2.86 2.11
C GLU A 262 -20.96 3.35 1.94
N PHE A 263 -20.80 4.64 1.65
CA PHE A 263 -19.54 5.37 1.78
C PHE A 263 -19.31 5.90 3.19
N TYR A 264 -18.14 5.66 3.76
CA TYR A 264 -17.60 6.24 4.98
C TYR A 264 -16.58 7.31 4.61
N ASP A 265 -16.85 8.57 4.96
CA ASP A 265 -16.04 9.73 4.55
C ASP A 265 -14.92 10.04 5.56
N GLY A 266 -13.68 10.04 5.11
CA GLY A 266 -12.54 10.56 5.88
C GLY A 266 -12.07 9.72 7.07
N LEU A 267 -11.93 8.40 6.87
CA LEU A 267 -11.29 7.48 7.83
C LEU A 267 -9.79 7.81 8.03
N LYS A 268 -9.31 7.67 9.26
CA LYS A 268 -7.93 8.04 9.64
C LYS A 268 -6.90 7.03 9.15
N THR A 269 -5.73 7.54 8.79
CA THR A 269 -4.58 6.74 8.37
C THR A 269 -3.29 7.29 8.97
N LYS A 270 -2.26 6.44 9.08
CA LYS A 270 -0.87 6.87 9.35
C LYS A 270 -0.30 7.77 8.24
N TYR A 271 -0.85 7.74 7.02
CA TYR A 271 -0.44 8.63 5.90
C TYR A 271 -1.31 9.89 5.83
N TRP A 272 -1.23 10.69 6.89
CA TRP A 272 -2.03 11.91 7.05
C TRP A 272 -1.45 13.12 6.28
N LYS A 273 -0.44 12.89 5.44
CA LYS A 273 0.21 13.92 4.61
C LYS A 273 0.17 13.56 3.12
N HIS A 274 0.12 14.60 2.29
CA HIS A 274 0.15 14.53 0.83
C HIS A 274 0.43 15.93 0.27
N PRO A 275 1.20 16.12 -0.83
CA PRO A 275 1.64 17.46 -1.29
C PRO A 275 0.52 18.43 -1.62
N PHE A 276 -0.61 17.89 -2.04
CA PHE A 276 -1.78 18.66 -2.46
C PHE A 276 -2.71 18.99 -1.29
N TYR A 277 -2.71 18.17 -0.24
CA TYR A 277 -3.66 18.27 0.87
C TYR A 277 -2.99 18.89 2.09
N PHE A 278 -1.85 18.32 2.49
CA PHE A 278 -1.17 18.68 3.73
C PHE A 278 0.36 18.61 3.55
N PRO A 279 1.00 19.59 2.89
CA PRO A 279 2.43 19.74 3.04
C PRO A 279 2.76 20.14 4.49
N GLU A 280 2.09 21.19 5.02
CA GLU A 280 2.28 21.79 6.35
C GLU A 280 1.03 22.55 6.89
N GLY A 281 -0.17 22.22 6.41
CA GLY A 281 -1.42 23.02 6.57
C GLY A 281 -2.38 22.58 7.68
N ASP A 282 -3.70 22.70 7.45
CA ASP A 282 -4.79 22.24 8.35
C ASP A 282 -5.65 21.10 7.74
N HIS A 283 -5.46 20.77 6.46
CA HIS A 283 -6.25 19.76 5.72
C HIS A 283 -5.63 18.37 5.81
N TYR A 284 -5.71 17.73 6.97
CA TYR A 284 -5.18 16.38 7.17
C TYR A 284 -5.70 15.40 6.11
N VAL A 285 -4.83 14.49 5.70
CA VAL A 285 -5.19 13.43 4.75
C VAL A 285 -5.85 12.27 5.49
N THR A 286 -6.92 11.79 4.89
CA THR A 286 -7.72 10.64 5.31
C THR A 286 -7.98 9.76 4.08
N TYR A 287 -8.72 8.68 4.22
CA TYR A 287 -9.22 7.89 3.08
C TYR A 287 -10.73 7.69 3.19
N ASP A 288 -11.39 7.50 2.05
CA ASP A 288 -12.80 7.11 2.02
C ASP A 288 -12.92 5.61 1.82
N LEU A 289 -13.99 5.01 2.32
CA LEU A 289 -14.29 3.59 2.15
C LEU A 289 -15.72 3.44 1.66
N VAL A 290 -15.97 2.67 0.61
CA VAL A 290 -17.28 2.09 0.36
C VAL A 290 -17.28 0.64 0.80
N GLN A 291 -18.27 0.25 1.59
CA GLN A 291 -18.55 -1.15 1.93
C GLN A 291 -19.83 -1.58 1.23
N ILE A 292 -19.83 -2.78 0.67
CA ILE A 292 -20.94 -3.36 -0.07
C ILE A 292 -21.26 -4.71 0.54
N ILE A 293 -22.48 -4.86 1.05
CA ILE A 293 -22.94 -6.08 1.72
C ILE A 293 -23.93 -6.77 0.80
N ASP A 294 -23.62 -8.01 0.39
CA ASP A 294 -24.55 -8.84 -0.36
C ASP A 294 -25.87 -9.03 0.42
N GLN A 295 -27.01 -9.00 -0.28
CA GLN A 295 -28.32 -9.09 0.36
C GLN A 295 -28.52 -10.40 1.14
N ASP A 296 -27.90 -11.50 0.70
CA ASP A 296 -27.97 -12.79 1.38
C ASP A 296 -27.00 -12.88 2.57
N MET A 297 -26.20 -11.82 2.82
CA MET A 297 -25.20 -11.72 3.89
C MET A 297 -24.18 -12.86 3.83
N GLU A 298 -23.74 -13.22 2.62
CA GLU A 298 -22.68 -14.22 2.45
C GLU A 298 -21.30 -13.57 2.25
N LYS A 299 -21.27 -12.43 1.56
CA LYS A 299 -20.02 -11.74 1.17
C LYS A 299 -20.08 -10.24 1.43
N VAL A 300 -18.91 -9.65 1.64
CA VAL A 300 -18.73 -8.20 1.76
C VAL A 300 -17.66 -7.76 0.77
N GLY A 301 -18.02 -6.87 -0.16
CA GLY A 301 -17.08 -6.17 -1.02
C GLY A 301 -16.68 -4.83 -0.39
N PHE A 302 -15.49 -4.34 -0.70
CA PHE A 302 -15.09 -3.00 -0.29
C PHE A 302 -14.16 -2.34 -1.30
N ALA A 303 -14.23 -1.00 -1.36
CA ALA A 303 -13.21 -0.19 -2.01
C ALA A 303 -12.82 1.03 -1.17
N ALA A 304 -11.52 1.27 -1.02
CA ALA A 304 -11.00 2.43 -0.29
C ALA A 304 -10.21 3.35 -1.21
N PHE A 305 -10.25 4.66 -0.94
CA PHE A 305 -9.71 5.72 -1.78
C PHE A 305 -8.88 6.71 -0.96
N TRP A 306 -7.57 6.81 -1.24
CA TRP A 306 -6.63 7.73 -0.60
C TRP A 306 -5.92 8.61 -1.64
N PRO A 307 -5.65 9.91 -1.38
CA PRO A 307 -6.24 10.70 -0.29
C PRO A 307 -7.76 10.75 -0.41
N GLN A 308 -8.46 11.29 0.59
CA GLN A 308 -9.92 11.38 0.54
C GLN A 308 -10.40 12.11 -0.72
N THR A 309 -11.44 11.56 -1.35
CA THR A 309 -12.01 12.08 -2.58
C THR A 309 -12.81 13.35 -2.31
N ILE A 310 -12.93 14.21 -3.33
CA ILE A 310 -13.72 15.44 -3.23
C ILE A 310 -15.21 15.10 -3.40
N SER A 311 -15.53 14.27 -4.40
CA SER A 311 -16.87 13.74 -4.65
C SER A 311 -16.87 12.23 -4.62
N LYS A 312 -17.93 11.70 -4.00
CA LYS A 312 -18.15 10.27 -3.80
C LYS A 312 -19.63 9.97 -3.87
N TRP A 313 -19.98 8.93 -4.61
CA TRP A 313 -21.37 8.62 -4.90
C TRP A 313 -21.56 7.12 -5.06
N VAL A 314 -22.55 6.56 -4.37
CA VAL A 314 -23.02 5.19 -4.56
C VAL A 314 -24.52 5.21 -4.81
N THR A 315 -25.00 4.46 -5.80
CA THR A 315 -26.42 4.41 -6.20
C THR A 315 -26.77 3.07 -6.82
N ASP A 316 -28.06 2.75 -6.94
CA ASP A 316 -28.52 1.65 -7.79
C ASP A 316 -28.27 2.01 -9.26
N VAL A 317 -27.72 1.07 -10.04
CA VAL A 317 -27.55 1.17 -11.50
C VAL A 317 -28.84 1.59 -12.21
N GLU A 318 -30.03 1.22 -11.72
CA GLU A 318 -31.33 1.62 -12.30
C GLU A 318 -31.62 3.12 -12.18
N HIS A 319 -31.00 3.80 -11.22
CA HIS A 319 -31.13 5.24 -11.03
C HIS A 319 -30.01 6.03 -11.70
N MET A 320 -29.06 5.35 -12.34
CA MET A 320 -27.95 5.98 -13.02
C MET A 320 -28.18 6.03 -14.53
N THR A 321 -27.86 7.17 -15.14
CA THR A 321 -27.87 7.35 -16.59
C THR A 321 -26.51 7.05 -17.19
N ARG A 322 -26.51 6.69 -18.48
CA ARG A 322 -25.28 6.50 -19.26
C ARG A 322 -24.36 7.71 -19.29
N GLU A 323 -24.94 8.91 -19.28
CA GLU A 323 -24.16 10.15 -19.19
C GLU A 323 -23.48 10.27 -17.83
N GLU A 324 -24.18 10.00 -16.73
CA GLU A 324 -23.62 10.01 -15.38
C GLU A 324 -22.52 8.96 -15.17
N ALA A 325 -22.64 7.79 -15.81
CA ALA A 325 -21.61 6.75 -15.76
C ALA A 325 -20.31 7.18 -16.47
N LEU A 326 -20.41 7.95 -17.55
CA LEU A 326 -19.30 8.26 -18.47
C LEU A 326 -18.75 9.70 -18.37
N THR A 327 -19.30 10.55 -17.51
CA THR A 327 -18.87 11.97 -17.36
C THR A 327 -18.35 12.27 -15.94
N SER A 328 -17.40 13.21 -15.82
CA SER A 328 -16.89 13.68 -14.52
C SER A 328 -18.00 14.28 -13.64
N MET A 329 -17.85 14.22 -12.33
CA MET A 329 -18.85 14.64 -11.35
C MET A 329 -18.86 16.15 -11.10
N GLU A 330 -17.67 16.75 -10.98
CA GLU A 330 -17.51 18.02 -10.26
C GLU A 330 -17.45 19.25 -11.14
N THR A 331 -16.79 19.19 -12.30
CA THR A 331 -16.56 20.41 -13.08
C THR A 331 -17.83 20.85 -13.78
N TYR A 332 -18.23 22.08 -13.47
CA TYR A 332 -19.36 22.75 -14.06
C TYR A 332 -18.89 23.94 -14.88
N THR A 333 -19.13 23.88 -16.19
CA THR A 333 -18.92 25.01 -17.09
C THR A 333 -20.25 25.74 -17.31
N TYR A 334 -20.30 27.00 -16.89
CA TYR A 334 -21.48 27.85 -17.02
C TYR A 334 -21.25 28.93 -18.08
N HIS A 335 -21.96 28.82 -19.21
CA HIS A 335 -21.90 29.78 -20.31
C HIS A 335 -23.06 30.79 -20.23
N ILE A 336 -22.76 32.06 -20.47
CA ILE A 336 -23.71 33.17 -20.44
C ILE A 336 -23.46 34.08 -21.63
N ASP A 337 -24.48 34.27 -22.47
CA ASP A 337 -24.51 35.39 -23.43
C ASP A 337 -25.09 36.63 -22.74
N LEU A 338 -24.32 37.71 -22.66
CA LEU A 338 -24.84 38.98 -22.16
C LEU A 338 -25.89 39.55 -23.14
N PRO A 339 -27.00 40.13 -22.66
CA PRO A 339 -28.02 40.71 -23.54
C PRO A 339 -27.48 41.96 -24.27
N GLU A 340 -28.27 42.53 -25.19
CA GLU A 340 -27.93 43.79 -25.87
C GLU A 340 -27.96 45.02 -24.94
N ASP A 341 -28.78 44.96 -23.88
CA ASP A 341 -28.92 46.02 -22.89
C ASP A 341 -29.42 45.51 -21.51
N GLU A 342 -29.39 46.40 -20.52
CA GLU A 342 -29.72 46.11 -19.12
C GLU A 342 -31.15 45.57 -18.94
N SER A 343 -32.08 45.87 -19.84
CA SER A 343 -33.47 45.41 -19.73
C SER A 343 -33.64 43.92 -20.04
N GLY A 344 -32.65 43.30 -20.69
CA GLY A 344 -32.61 41.87 -21.00
C GLY A 344 -31.97 41.01 -19.90
N LEU A 345 -31.47 41.62 -18.82
CA LEU A 345 -30.78 40.88 -17.76
C LEU A 345 -31.72 39.97 -16.98
N PRO A 346 -31.37 38.68 -16.76
CA PRO A 346 -32.11 37.83 -15.85
C PRO A 346 -31.86 38.23 -14.38
N ASP A 347 -32.78 37.86 -13.49
CA ASP A 347 -32.74 38.25 -12.07
C ASP A 347 -31.49 37.81 -11.28
N TRP A 348 -30.73 36.84 -11.80
CA TRP A 348 -29.49 36.33 -11.21
C TRP A 348 -28.22 37.04 -11.73
N ILE A 349 -28.36 38.05 -12.59
CA ILE A 349 -27.30 38.97 -12.99
C ILE A 349 -27.71 40.40 -12.64
N THR A 350 -26.79 41.15 -12.03
CA THR A 350 -27.00 42.58 -11.75
C THR A 350 -25.90 43.41 -12.41
N TYR A 351 -26.26 44.56 -12.99
CA TYR A 351 -25.29 45.48 -13.59
C TYR A 351 -25.29 46.81 -12.82
N GLU A 352 -24.17 47.15 -12.20
CA GLU A 352 -24.01 48.40 -11.45
C GLU A 352 -22.64 49.04 -11.74
N ARG A 353 -22.65 50.32 -12.14
CA ARG A 353 -21.44 51.16 -12.32
C ARG A 353 -20.35 50.55 -13.22
N GLY A 354 -20.74 49.78 -14.25
CA GLY A 354 -19.78 49.16 -15.17
C GLY A 354 -19.25 47.80 -14.70
N ALA A 355 -19.94 47.15 -13.76
CA ALA A 355 -19.62 45.82 -13.29
C ALA A 355 -20.87 44.92 -13.35
N TRP A 356 -20.67 43.67 -13.74
CA TRP A 356 -21.71 42.65 -13.81
C TRP A 356 -21.48 41.66 -12.69
N THR A 357 -22.45 41.50 -11.79
CA THR A 357 -22.41 40.50 -10.73
C THR A 357 -23.34 39.36 -11.08
N ILE A 358 -22.76 38.17 -11.23
CA ILE A 358 -23.39 36.93 -11.65
C ILE A 358 -23.51 36.01 -10.45
N VAL A 359 -24.72 35.49 -10.21
CA VAL A 359 -24.97 34.44 -9.20
C VAL A 359 -24.93 33.08 -9.87
N LEU A 360 -23.93 32.27 -9.53
CA LEU A 360 -23.76 30.93 -10.06
C LEU A 360 -24.89 29.99 -9.61
N PRO A 361 -25.31 29.04 -10.45
CA PRO A 361 -26.41 28.12 -10.15
C PRO A 361 -26.07 27.19 -8.99
N TYR A 362 -24.82 26.74 -8.91
CA TYR A 362 -24.29 25.90 -7.84
C TYR A 362 -23.24 26.65 -7.02
N LYS A 363 -23.08 26.26 -5.74
CA LYS A 363 -22.01 26.77 -4.89
C LYS A 363 -20.69 26.13 -5.33
N ALA A 364 -19.68 26.94 -5.58
CA ALA A 364 -18.33 26.47 -5.83
C ALA A 364 -17.69 25.96 -4.55
N ILE A 365 -16.98 24.84 -4.66
CA ILE A 365 -16.24 24.22 -3.56
C ILE A 365 -14.74 24.40 -3.70
N GLU A 366 -14.04 24.31 -2.58
CA GLU A 366 -12.59 24.33 -2.55
C GLU A 366 -12.06 22.97 -2.95
N TYR A 367 -10.95 22.97 -3.67
CA TYR A 367 -10.23 21.76 -4.04
C TYR A 367 -8.71 22.06 -4.09
N PRO A 368 -7.86 21.02 -4.03
CA PRO A 368 -6.40 21.17 -4.02
C PRO A 368 -5.83 21.86 -5.26
N ARG A 369 -5.00 22.89 -5.03
CA ARG A 369 -4.27 23.63 -6.07
C ARG A 369 -2.78 23.27 -6.15
N GLY A 370 -2.34 22.33 -5.30
CA GLY A 370 -0.93 22.03 -5.08
C GLY A 370 -0.34 22.87 -3.94
N CYS A 371 0.82 22.46 -3.41
CA CYS A 371 1.46 23.08 -2.23
C CYS A 371 0.51 23.24 -1.02
N GLY A 372 -0.48 22.37 -0.84
CA GLY A 372 -1.44 22.47 0.27
C GLY A 372 -2.41 23.64 0.19
N GLU A 373 -2.42 24.39 -0.91
CA GLU A 373 -3.36 25.49 -1.12
C GLU A 373 -4.70 24.92 -1.62
N TRP A 374 -5.79 25.36 -1.02
CA TRP A 374 -7.16 24.98 -1.39
C TRP A 374 -7.94 26.22 -1.77
N ASP A 375 -8.62 26.20 -2.91
CA ASP A 375 -9.30 27.39 -3.43
C ASP A 375 -10.51 27.04 -4.30
N ASN A 376 -11.63 27.75 -4.07
CA ASN A 376 -12.87 27.62 -4.82
C ASN A 376 -13.02 28.63 -5.97
N ARG A 377 -11.99 29.41 -6.28
CA ARG A 377 -12.03 30.39 -7.37
C ARG A 377 -12.29 29.73 -8.74
N PRO A 378 -13.24 30.26 -9.53
CA PRO A 378 -13.48 29.79 -10.89
C PRO A 378 -12.36 30.23 -11.85
N TRP A 379 -12.32 29.61 -13.03
CA TRP A 379 -11.75 30.26 -14.21
C TRP A 379 -12.83 31.00 -14.98
N VAL A 380 -12.50 32.19 -15.48
CA VAL A 380 -13.43 33.07 -16.20
C VAL A 380 -12.84 33.37 -17.57
N PHE A 381 -13.64 33.16 -18.62
CA PHE A 381 -13.26 33.42 -20.01
C PHE A 381 -14.29 34.33 -20.66
N ILE A 382 -13.83 35.12 -21.64
CA ILE A 382 -14.67 36.00 -22.46
C ILE A 382 -14.57 35.60 -23.93
N THR A 383 -15.72 35.59 -24.59
CA THR A 383 -15.87 35.48 -26.04
C THR A 383 -16.35 36.82 -26.60
N ASP A 384 -15.47 37.53 -27.31
CA ASP A 384 -15.76 38.86 -27.89
C ASP A 384 -16.76 38.74 -29.06
N HIS A 385 -17.97 39.28 -28.86
CA HIS A 385 -19.05 39.21 -29.86
C HIS A 385 -18.73 40.00 -31.15
N THR A 386 -17.81 40.96 -31.08
CA THR A 386 -17.44 41.80 -32.24
C THR A 386 -16.54 41.06 -33.23
N ILE A 387 -15.98 39.92 -32.83
CA ILE A 387 -15.10 39.09 -33.64
C ILE A 387 -15.85 37.80 -34.01
N PRO A 388 -16.26 37.63 -35.29
CA PRO A 388 -16.98 36.43 -35.71
C PRO A 388 -16.13 35.17 -35.50
N GLY A 389 -16.65 34.23 -34.70
CA GLY A 389 -15.94 33.00 -34.35
C GLY A 389 -14.80 33.20 -33.35
N ALA A 390 -14.89 34.23 -32.49
CA ALA A 390 -14.00 34.36 -31.35
C ALA A 390 -14.03 33.10 -30.47
N GLU A 391 -12.85 32.72 -29.99
CA GLU A 391 -12.70 31.63 -29.02
C GLU A 391 -12.74 32.21 -27.59
N PRO A 392 -13.20 31.46 -26.58
CA PRO A 392 -13.19 31.90 -25.19
C PRO A 392 -11.75 32.11 -24.69
N THR A 393 -11.41 33.35 -24.35
CA THR A 393 -10.07 33.73 -23.86
C THR A 393 -10.11 34.06 -22.37
N LYS A 394 -9.09 33.62 -21.61
CA LYS A 394 -9.01 33.78 -20.16
C LYS A 394 -9.03 35.26 -19.82
N LEU A 395 -9.98 35.66 -18.99
CA LEU A 395 -10.09 37.01 -18.48
C LEU A 395 -8.98 37.26 -17.46
N SER A 396 -8.33 38.43 -17.54
CA SER A 396 -7.31 38.81 -16.55
C SER A 396 -7.90 38.82 -15.14
N ASP A 397 -7.18 38.25 -14.17
CA ASP A 397 -7.55 38.26 -12.74
C ASP A 397 -7.72 39.66 -12.12
N SER A 398 -7.31 40.72 -12.83
CA SER A 398 -7.55 42.11 -12.43
C SER A 398 -8.92 42.67 -12.87
N LEU A 399 -9.65 41.92 -13.70
CA LEU A 399 -10.90 42.33 -14.33
C LEU A 399 -12.12 41.57 -13.81
N TRP A 400 -11.94 40.77 -12.76
CA TRP A 400 -13.02 40.12 -12.05
C TRP A 400 -12.74 39.98 -10.57
N GLU A 401 -13.79 39.85 -9.77
CA GLU A 401 -13.77 39.67 -8.33
C GLU A 401 -14.58 38.42 -7.94
N TRP A 402 -14.07 37.64 -6.99
CA TRP A 402 -14.73 36.46 -6.45
C TRP A 402 -15.14 36.66 -4.99
N ASN A 403 -16.40 36.37 -4.68
CA ASN A 403 -16.84 36.31 -3.30
C ASN A 403 -16.73 34.87 -2.75
N ALA A 404 -15.52 34.52 -2.30
CA ALA A 404 -15.21 33.21 -1.72
C ALA A 404 -16.14 32.82 -0.57
N ALA A 405 -16.52 33.76 0.30
CA ALA A 405 -17.42 33.50 1.44
C ALA A 405 -18.82 33.05 0.99
N SER A 406 -19.29 33.54 -0.16
CA SER A 406 -20.56 33.09 -0.74
C SER A 406 -20.40 31.82 -1.58
N GLY A 407 -19.21 31.59 -2.15
CA GLY A 407 -18.95 30.55 -3.14
C GLY A 407 -19.83 30.65 -4.39
N ARG A 408 -20.47 31.80 -4.67
CA ARG A 408 -21.51 31.91 -5.70
C ARG A 408 -21.54 33.21 -6.49
N HIS A 409 -20.91 34.27 -6.01
CA HIS A 409 -20.98 35.59 -6.66
C HIS A 409 -19.66 35.90 -7.36
N LEU A 410 -19.73 36.02 -8.68
CA LEU A 410 -18.66 36.48 -9.54
C LEU A 410 -18.99 37.89 -10.03
N THR A 411 -18.05 38.84 -9.95
CA THR A 411 -18.20 40.16 -10.53
C THR A 411 -17.18 40.36 -11.65
N VAL A 412 -17.58 40.82 -12.83
CA VAL A 412 -16.68 41.13 -13.97
C VAL A 412 -16.79 42.60 -14.39
N HIS A 413 -15.71 43.21 -14.89
CA HIS A 413 -15.59 44.66 -15.07
C HIS A 413 -15.43 45.14 -16.53
N TRP A 414 -16.07 46.27 -16.84
CA TRP A 414 -15.87 47.08 -18.06
C TRP A 414 -14.49 47.80 -18.06
N PRO A 415 -13.81 48.07 -19.20
CA PRO A 415 -14.26 48.03 -20.60
C PRO A 415 -14.05 46.74 -21.37
N ASP A 416 -13.39 45.75 -20.79
CA ASP A 416 -12.99 44.55 -21.51
C ASP A 416 -14.12 43.50 -21.57
N VAL A 417 -15.21 43.70 -20.82
CA VAL A 417 -16.51 43.01 -20.98
C VAL A 417 -17.54 44.00 -21.53
N ASN A 418 -18.19 43.66 -22.64
CA ASN A 418 -19.25 44.44 -23.28
C ASN A 418 -20.59 43.69 -23.28
N TRP A 419 -21.67 44.42 -23.58
CA TRP A 419 -22.95 43.79 -23.93
C TRP A 419 -22.76 42.85 -25.12
N GLU A 420 -23.59 41.80 -25.22
CA GLU A 420 -23.50 40.76 -26.25
C GLU A 420 -22.29 39.81 -26.14
N ASP A 421 -21.28 40.09 -25.32
CA ASP A 421 -20.16 39.15 -25.09
C ASP A 421 -20.62 37.87 -24.40
N GLY A 422 -19.97 36.76 -24.74
CA GLY A 422 -20.11 35.49 -24.04
C GLY A 422 -19.16 35.42 -22.84
N ILE A 423 -19.63 34.88 -21.72
CA ILE A 423 -18.82 34.61 -20.52
C ILE A 423 -18.91 33.12 -20.20
N ASP A 424 -17.76 32.45 -20.13
CA ASP A 424 -17.64 31.07 -19.69
C ASP A 424 -16.99 31.02 -18.31
N ILE A 425 -17.64 30.33 -17.37
CA ILE A 425 -17.18 30.22 -15.98
C ILE A 425 -17.00 28.74 -15.67
N VAL A 426 -15.77 28.31 -15.42
CA VAL A 426 -15.42 26.92 -15.06
C VAL A 426 -15.13 26.85 -13.56
N TYR A 427 -15.88 26.03 -12.83
CA TYR A 427 -15.71 25.87 -11.38
C TYR A 427 -16.18 24.50 -10.89
N LYS A 428 -15.78 24.14 -9.67
CA LYS A 428 -16.06 22.83 -9.09
C LYS A 428 -17.28 22.88 -8.19
N ARG A 429 -18.12 21.85 -8.23
CA ARG A 429 -19.22 21.63 -7.30
C ARG A 429 -19.05 20.27 -6.63
N GLU A 430 -19.45 20.16 -5.37
CA GLU A 430 -19.47 18.87 -4.67
C GLU A 430 -20.67 18.04 -5.14
N MET A 431 -20.43 16.76 -5.42
CA MET A 431 -21.46 15.75 -5.56
C MET A 431 -21.20 14.62 -4.57
N LYS A 432 -21.99 14.62 -3.49
CA LYS A 432 -22.02 13.54 -2.50
C LYS A 432 -23.29 12.71 -2.65
N GLY A 433 -23.31 11.52 -2.05
CA GLY A 433 -24.48 10.64 -1.92
C GLY A 433 -25.75 11.34 -1.43
N PHE A 434 -26.84 10.60 -1.39
CA PHE A 434 -28.17 11.18 -1.30
C PHE A 434 -28.45 11.89 0.03
N GLU A 435 -28.22 11.24 1.16
CA GLU A 435 -28.38 11.84 2.49
C GLU A 435 -27.15 11.59 3.36
N GLU A 436 -26.66 12.65 3.99
CA GLU A 436 -25.57 12.60 4.97
C GLU A 436 -26.07 11.99 6.27
N GLN A 437 -25.46 10.89 6.71
CA GLN A 437 -25.82 10.21 7.95
C GLN A 437 -24.68 10.35 8.97
N TYR A 438 -25.04 10.49 10.25
CA TYR A 438 -24.10 10.54 11.38
C TYR A 438 -24.45 9.43 12.37
N PRO A 439 -24.09 8.17 12.06
CA PRO A 439 -24.51 7.05 12.87
C PRO A 439 -23.72 6.92 14.17
N ASP A 440 -24.37 6.42 15.21
CA ASP A 440 -23.67 5.94 16.40
C ASP A 440 -22.95 4.61 16.06
N PRO A 441 -21.62 4.50 16.19
CA PRO A 441 -20.94 3.24 15.97
C PRO A 441 -21.36 2.21 17.03
N LEU A 442 -21.53 0.96 16.64
CA LEU A 442 -21.83 -0.15 17.56
C LEU A 442 -20.71 -0.32 18.61
N GLU A 443 -21.07 -0.77 19.82
CA GLU A 443 -20.17 -0.85 21.00
C GLU A 443 -18.91 -1.72 20.77
N CYS A 444 -18.93 -2.61 19.77
CA CYS A 444 -17.80 -3.47 19.39
C CYS A 444 -17.00 -2.99 18.17
N MET A 445 -17.35 -1.85 17.55
CA MET A 445 -16.52 -1.24 16.51
C MET A 445 -15.21 -0.72 17.11
N PRO A 446 -14.08 -0.80 16.38
CA PRO A 446 -12.79 -0.42 16.93
C PRO A 446 -12.79 1.02 17.40
N SER A 447 -12.64 1.23 18.70
CA SER A 447 -12.56 2.57 19.28
C SER A 447 -11.40 3.41 18.71
N ASP A 448 -10.32 2.84 18.20
CA ASP A 448 -9.25 3.59 17.53
C ASP A 448 -9.69 4.14 16.16
N LEU A 449 -10.42 3.35 15.37
CA LEU A 449 -10.98 3.81 14.09
C LEU A 449 -12.09 4.87 14.32
N PHE A 450 -12.92 4.72 15.37
CA PHE A 450 -14.14 5.51 15.59
C PHE A 450 -14.14 6.53 16.75
N HIS A 451 -13.36 6.35 17.82
CA HIS A 451 -13.32 7.29 18.98
C HIS A 451 -12.82 8.69 18.56
N GLU A 452 -12.21 8.79 17.37
CA GLU A 452 -11.80 10.06 16.79
C GLU A 452 -12.31 10.31 15.37
N TRP A 453 -13.14 9.42 14.79
CA TRP A 453 -13.78 9.65 13.50
C TRP A 453 -15.23 10.12 13.71
N PRO A 454 -15.54 11.41 13.46
CA PRO A 454 -16.89 11.95 13.52
C PRO A 454 -17.51 12.09 12.12
N GLY A 455 -16.93 11.42 11.11
CA GLY A 455 -17.27 11.64 9.71
C GLY A 455 -18.65 11.13 9.35
N PRO A 456 -19.30 11.74 8.35
CA PRO A 456 -20.57 11.26 7.86
C PRO A 456 -20.40 9.98 7.03
N THR A 457 -21.52 9.31 6.81
CA THR A 457 -21.66 8.29 5.78
C THR A 457 -22.64 8.72 4.70
N TYR A 458 -22.52 8.12 3.51
CA TYR A 458 -23.38 8.36 2.36
C TYR A 458 -23.81 7.05 1.68
N GLY A 459 -25.10 6.74 1.75
CA GLY A 459 -25.70 5.53 1.17
C GLY A 459 -26.40 5.74 -0.17
N MET A 460 -26.97 4.65 -0.68
CA MET A 460 -27.81 4.64 -1.88
C MET A 460 -29.18 5.31 -1.63
N GLU A 461 -29.84 5.75 -2.70
CA GLU A 461 -31.17 6.40 -2.62
C GLU A 461 -32.29 5.44 -2.21
N SER A 462 -32.09 4.16 -2.55
CA SER A 462 -33.01 3.06 -2.30
C SER A 462 -32.20 1.78 -2.20
N GLU A 463 -32.31 1.09 -1.07
CA GLU A 463 -31.64 -0.18 -0.84
C GLU A 463 -32.64 -1.35 -0.77
N PRO A 464 -32.22 -2.59 -1.11
CA PRO A 464 -30.97 -2.95 -1.79
C PRO A 464 -31.12 -2.94 -3.34
N GLY A 465 -30.04 -2.55 -4.03
CA GLY A 465 -29.93 -2.48 -5.50
C GLY A 465 -28.58 -3.02 -5.98
N VAL A 466 -28.26 -2.96 -7.28
CA VAL A 466 -26.88 -3.24 -7.73
C VAL A 466 -26.07 -1.96 -7.56
N PRO A 467 -25.04 -1.92 -6.69
CA PRO A 467 -24.34 -0.68 -6.40
C PRO A 467 -23.43 -0.26 -7.56
N TYR A 468 -23.51 1.01 -7.93
CA TYR A 468 -22.55 1.68 -8.78
C TYR A 468 -21.75 2.70 -7.97
N VAL A 469 -20.46 2.46 -7.84
CA VAL A 469 -19.54 3.26 -7.04
C VAL A 469 -18.84 4.27 -7.94
N ARG A 470 -18.78 5.53 -7.51
CA ARG A 470 -17.94 6.58 -8.10
C ARG A 470 -17.17 7.31 -7.02
N ALA A 471 -15.87 7.46 -7.22
CA ALA A 471 -14.99 8.26 -6.38
C ALA A 471 -14.17 9.17 -7.30
N GLU A 472 -14.10 10.48 -7.04
CA GLU A 472 -13.41 11.47 -7.90
C GLU A 472 -12.49 12.37 -7.08
N TRP A 473 -11.24 12.45 -7.55
CA TRP A 473 -10.27 13.44 -7.13
C TRP A 473 -10.26 14.61 -8.09
N ASP A 474 -9.98 15.78 -7.54
CA ASP A 474 -9.81 17.01 -8.28
C ASP A 474 -8.56 17.73 -7.81
N PHE A 475 -7.69 18.13 -8.74
CA PHE A 475 -6.43 18.77 -8.43
C PHE A 475 -5.88 19.56 -9.62
N ASP A 476 -5.10 20.60 -9.33
CA ASP A 476 -4.38 21.35 -10.36
C ASP A 476 -2.95 20.82 -10.55
N LEU A 477 -2.57 20.45 -11.78
CA LEU A 477 -1.18 20.14 -12.13
C LEU A 477 -0.45 21.35 -12.72
N ASP A 478 0.69 21.70 -12.15
CA ASP A 478 1.45 22.91 -12.49
C ASP A 478 2.98 22.69 -12.53
N TYR A 479 3.65 23.39 -13.45
CA TYR A 479 5.11 23.48 -13.53
C TYR A 479 5.68 24.74 -12.87
N ASP A 480 4.85 25.71 -12.47
CA ASP A 480 5.33 26.97 -11.88
C ASP A 480 5.80 26.80 -10.42
N ASN A 481 5.40 25.72 -9.73
CA ASN A 481 5.76 25.42 -8.33
C ASN A 481 6.39 24.01 -8.16
N PRO A 482 7.45 23.68 -8.92
CA PRO A 482 8.01 22.33 -8.97
C PRO A 482 8.61 21.87 -7.62
N GLU A 483 8.95 22.80 -6.73
CA GLU A 483 9.45 22.51 -5.38
C GLU A 483 8.43 21.83 -4.45
N CYS A 484 7.13 21.91 -4.75
CA CYS A 484 6.07 21.19 -4.03
C CYS A 484 5.54 19.97 -4.81
N SER A 485 6.19 19.58 -5.90
CA SER A 485 5.72 18.51 -6.80
C SER A 485 4.31 18.69 -7.37
N THR A 486 3.93 19.92 -7.67
CA THR A 486 2.63 20.19 -8.30
C THR A 486 2.47 19.61 -9.70
N HIS A 487 3.51 19.00 -10.29
CA HIS A 487 3.48 18.43 -11.63
C HIS A 487 3.03 16.96 -11.66
N GLN A 488 2.86 16.31 -10.50
CA GLN A 488 2.44 14.92 -10.38
C GLN A 488 1.53 14.72 -9.16
N PHE A 489 0.43 13.99 -9.33
CA PHE A 489 -0.53 13.67 -8.26
C PHE A 489 -0.62 12.16 -8.07
N ARG A 490 -0.70 11.70 -6.81
CA ARG A 490 -0.81 10.29 -6.46
C ARG A 490 -2.12 10.04 -5.77
N CYS A 491 -2.83 9.02 -6.23
CA CYS A 491 -3.90 8.42 -5.46
C CYS A 491 -3.74 6.90 -5.40
N VAL A 492 -4.37 6.31 -4.41
CA VAL A 492 -4.35 4.88 -4.13
C VAL A 492 -5.76 4.40 -3.97
N SER A 493 -6.03 3.25 -4.57
CA SER A 493 -7.30 2.56 -4.41
C SER A 493 -7.06 1.14 -3.97
N LEU A 494 -7.87 0.67 -3.05
CA LEU A 494 -7.82 -0.69 -2.53
C LEU A 494 -9.15 -1.37 -2.81
N TYR A 495 -9.15 -2.53 -3.45
CA TYR A 495 -10.36 -3.30 -3.76
C TYR A 495 -10.27 -4.69 -3.17
N GLY A 496 -11.31 -5.16 -2.48
CA GLY A 496 -11.28 -6.49 -1.88
C GLY A 496 -12.64 -7.09 -1.60
N LEU A 497 -12.61 -8.38 -1.26
CA LEU A 497 -13.78 -9.19 -0.91
C LEU A 497 -13.49 -10.07 0.30
N THR A 498 -14.47 -10.20 1.19
CA THR A 498 -14.41 -11.08 2.35
C THR A 498 -15.71 -11.86 2.50
N ASP A 499 -15.69 -12.89 3.34
CA ASP A 499 -16.93 -13.45 3.86
C ASP A 499 -17.63 -12.42 4.74
N TYR A 500 -18.96 -12.51 4.84
CA TYR A 500 -19.71 -11.71 5.80
C TYR A 500 -19.43 -12.19 7.22
N ASN A 501 -18.95 -11.29 8.08
CA ASN A 501 -18.71 -11.59 9.48
C ASN A 501 -19.69 -10.87 10.41
N ASN A 502 -19.74 -9.54 10.31
CA ASN A 502 -20.53 -8.69 11.20
C ASN A 502 -20.89 -7.33 10.60
N ALA A 503 -20.68 -7.12 9.30
CA ALA A 503 -21.07 -5.88 8.63
C ALA A 503 -22.54 -5.53 8.90
N ALA A 504 -22.86 -4.24 8.98
CA ALA A 504 -24.23 -3.77 9.14
C ALA A 504 -24.43 -2.45 8.39
N ASP A 505 -25.62 -2.30 7.87
CA ASP A 505 -26.13 -1.12 7.19
C ASP A 505 -27.46 -0.68 7.85
N PRO A 506 -27.81 0.63 7.93
CA PRO A 506 -29.04 1.11 8.53
C PRO A 506 -30.31 0.53 7.94
N ASP A 507 -30.32 0.30 6.63
CA ASP A 507 -31.50 -0.18 5.91
C ASP A 507 -31.59 -1.72 5.94
N MET A 508 -30.51 -2.41 6.34
CA MET A 508 -30.59 -3.82 6.72
C MET A 508 -31.50 -3.96 7.94
N GLU A 509 -32.57 -4.76 7.80
CA GLU A 509 -33.53 -5.08 8.86
C GLU A 509 -34.08 -3.88 9.67
N ASP A 510 -34.07 -2.67 9.11
CA ASP A 510 -34.37 -1.40 9.80
C ASP A 510 -33.51 -1.18 11.07
N LEU A 511 -32.23 -1.59 11.04
CA LEU A 511 -31.31 -1.53 12.19
C LEU A 511 -31.00 -0.09 12.63
N GLY A 512 -30.91 0.85 11.68
CA GLY A 512 -30.52 2.25 11.95
C GLY A 512 -29.09 2.40 12.48
N LEU A 513 -28.21 1.44 12.20
CA LEU A 513 -26.84 1.35 12.71
C LEU A 513 -25.91 0.90 11.59
N PHE A 514 -24.64 1.34 11.64
CA PHE A 514 -23.60 0.88 10.72
C PHE A 514 -22.59 -0.01 11.44
N MET A 515 -21.98 -0.91 10.67
CA MET A 515 -20.78 -1.64 11.06
C MET A 515 -19.92 -1.94 9.83
N ILE A 516 -18.66 -1.50 9.87
CA ILE A 516 -17.65 -2.00 8.94
C ILE A 516 -17.30 -3.43 9.37
N ASP A 517 -17.24 -4.36 8.41
CA ASP A 517 -16.87 -5.74 8.69
C ASP A 517 -15.49 -5.83 9.37
N LYS A 518 -15.37 -6.69 10.38
CA LYS A 518 -14.13 -6.85 11.13
C LYS A 518 -12.97 -7.32 10.25
N GLU A 519 -13.22 -8.13 9.22
CA GLU A 519 -12.17 -8.58 8.30
C GLU A 519 -11.78 -7.46 7.33
N VAL A 520 -12.75 -6.66 6.86
CA VAL A 520 -12.47 -5.46 6.06
C VAL A 520 -11.56 -4.50 6.84
N ILE A 521 -11.84 -4.25 8.13
CA ILE A 521 -10.97 -3.44 8.99
C ILE A 521 -9.56 -4.05 9.10
N TYR A 522 -9.46 -5.37 9.28
CA TYR A 522 -8.16 -6.06 9.32
C TYR A 522 -7.35 -5.73 8.07
N GLN A 523 -7.93 -5.91 6.88
CA GLN A 523 -7.27 -5.68 5.59
C GLN A 523 -6.91 -4.19 5.38
N LEU A 524 -7.79 -3.27 5.79
CA LEU A 524 -7.54 -1.83 5.68
C LEU A 524 -6.38 -1.40 6.59
N ASP A 525 -6.29 -1.92 7.81
CA ASP A 525 -5.20 -1.59 8.72
C ASP A 525 -3.84 -2.11 8.23
N GLU A 526 -3.79 -3.23 7.52
CA GLU A 526 -2.52 -3.69 6.90
C GLU A 526 -1.94 -2.69 5.89
N VAL A 527 -2.80 -1.88 5.27
CA VAL A 527 -2.42 -0.91 4.25
C VAL A 527 -2.30 0.49 4.85
N PHE A 528 -3.36 0.99 5.48
CA PHE A 528 -3.49 2.37 5.96
C PHE A 528 -2.93 2.62 7.35
N ASN A 529 -2.77 1.57 8.18
CA ASN A 529 -2.26 1.65 9.55
C ASN A 529 -1.28 0.50 9.86
N PRO A 530 -0.26 0.24 9.02
CA PRO A 530 0.56 -0.96 9.13
C PRO A 530 1.39 -0.98 10.41
N TRP A 531 1.85 -2.18 10.79
CA TRP A 531 2.95 -2.29 11.76
C TRP A 531 4.22 -1.63 11.18
N ASP A 532 4.70 -0.57 11.81
CA ASP A 532 5.80 0.26 11.28
C ASP A 532 7.11 0.17 12.10
N LEU A 533 8.18 0.80 11.62
CA LEU A 533 9.50 0.76 12.27
C LEU A 533 9.50 1.38 13.67
N LYS A 534 8.55 2.27 13.95
CA LYS A 534 8.37 2.89 15.26
C LYS A 534 7.68 1.91 16.21
N ASP A 535 6.66 1.21 15.77
CA ASP A 535 6.03 0.10 16.51
C ASP A 535 7.06 -0.98 16.87
N ALA A 536 7.90 -1.37 15.90
CA ALA A 536 9.01 -2.31 16.11
C ALA A 536 10.01 -1.81 17.17
N ALA A 537 10.36 -0.52 17.15
CA ALA A 537 11.29 0.06 18.12
C ALA A 537 10.72 0.12 19.54
N PHE A 538 9.41 0.38 19.69
CA PHE A 538 8.76 0.54 20.99
C PHE A 538 8.22 -0.75 21.59
N LYS A 539 8.05 -1.80 20.79
CA LYS A 539 7.48 -3.10 21.19
C LYS A 539 7.83 -3.53 22.62
N ASP A 540 6.83 -3.81 23.45
CA ASP A 540 6.99 -4.05 24.89
C ASP A 540 6.48 -5.42 25.37
N THR A 541 6.18 -6.32 24.44
CA THR A 541 5.63 -7.65 24.75
C THR A 541 6.68 -8.75 24.70
N PHE A 542 6.35 -9.85 25.37
CA PHE A 542 7.11 -11.09 25.41
C PHE A 542 6.18 -12.22 24.95
N ARG A 543 6.52 -12.94 23.87
CA ARG A 543 5.70 -14.04 23.36
C ARG A 543 6.06 -15.35 24.07
N TRP A 544 5.04 -16.18 24.30
CA TRP A 544 5.13 -17.49 24.94
C TRP A 544 4.24 -18.52 24.26
N ALA A 545 4.64 -19.79 24.33
CA ALA A 545 3.84 -20.93 23.90
C ALA A 545 3.70 -21.96 25.03
N GLN A 546 2.56 -22.63 25.08
CA GLN A 546 2.29 -23.73 26.00
C GLN A 546 1.44 -24.79 25.30
N LYS A 547 1.81 -26.06 25.45
CA LYS A 547 1.01 -27.20 25.00
C LYS A 547 0.68 -28.11 26.18
N GLY A 548 -0.46 -28.78 26.17
CA GLY A 548 -0.81 -29.71 27.23
C GLY A 548 -2.10 -30.48 26.99
N PRO A 549 -2.45 -31.37 27.94
CA PRO A 549 -3.72 -32.08 27.90
C PRO A 549 -4.88 -31.09 28.08
N LEU A 550 -5.93 -31.25 27.27
CA LEU A 550 -7.11 -30.41 27.30
C LEU A 550 -7.92 -30.67 28.57
N ASP A 551 -8.24 -29.58 29.27
CA ASP A 551 -9.21 -29.53 30.36
C ASP A 551 -10.10 -28.31 30.13
N THR A 552 -11.26 -28.30 30.77
CA THR A 552 -12.20 -27.18 30.81
C THR A 552 -11.58 -25.88 31.32
N LEU A 553 -10.50 -25.96 32.10
CA LEU A 553 -9.69 -24.83 32.55
C LEU A 553 -8.23 -25.02 32.13
N ILE A 554 -7.70 -24.07 31.36
CA ILE A 554 -6.29 -24.01 30.97
C ILE A 554 -5.60 -22.97 31.86
N VAL A 555 -4.56 -23.37 32.58
CA VAL A 555 -3.71 -22.46 33.36
C VAL A 555 -2.42 -22.22 32.59
N LEU A 556 -2.10 -20.96 32.32
CA LEU A 556 -0.90 -20.55 31.59
C LEU A 556 0.23 -20.24 32.56
N ASP A 557 1.34 -20.96 32.45
CA ASP A 557 2.51 -20.78 33.29
C ASP A 557 3.83 -20.84 32.52
N SER A 558 3.82 -20.97 31.19
CA SER A 558 5.07 -21.08 30.39
C SER A 558 6.07 -19.93 30.60
N HIS A 559 5.63 -18.72 30.94
CA HIS A 559 6.49 -17.60 31.31
C HIS A 559 7.28 -17.81 32.62
N LEU A 560 6.91 -18.83 33.42
CA LEU A 560 7.55 -19.22 34.68
C LEU A 560 8.40 -20.48 34.54
N HIS A 561 8.58 -21.01 33.32
CA HIS A 561 9.34 -22.23 33.09
C HIS A 561 10.38 -22.05 31.98
N ASP A 562 11.44 -22.86 32.02
CA ASP A 562 12.27 -23.09 30.83
C ASP A 562 11.73 -24.27 30.01
N LYS A 563 12.31 -24.49 28.82
CA LYS A 563 11.90 -25.57 27.91
C LYS A 563 12.04 -26.99 28.49
N TYR A 564 12.75 -27.16 29.60
CA TYR A 564 12.90 -28.46 30.28
C TYR A 564 11.94 -28.57 31.48
N SER A 565 10.94 -27.69 31.54
CA SER A 565 9.95 -27.61 32.62
C SER A 565 10.58 -27.31 33.99
N ASN A 566 11.78 -26.74 34.03
CA ASN A 566 12.32 -26.27 35.31
C ASN A 566 11.70 -24.92 35.67
N ASP A 567 11.34 -24.75 36.93
CA ASP A 567 10.81 -23.49 37.47
C ASP A 567 11.82 -22.34 37.30
N ARG A 568 11.34 -21.25 36.72
CA ARG A 568 12.00 -19.96 36.49
C ARG A 568 11.10 -18.83 37.00
N THR A 569 10.72 -18.89 38.27
CA THR A 569 9.76 -17.97 38.91
C THR A 569 10.26 -16.52 39.10
N CYS A 570 11.37 -16.13 38.47
CA CYS A 570 11.84 -14.74 38.51
C CYS A 570 10.89 -13.74 37.84
N LEU A 571 9.96 -14.23 37.01
CA LEU A 571 8.91 -13.44 36.37
C LEU A 571 7.56 -13.50 37.10
N GLU A 572 7.43 -14.32 38.16
CA GLU A 572 6.18 -14.49 38.90
C GLU A 572 5.73 -13.18 39.56
N GLY A 573 4.53 -12.71 39.23
CA GLY A 573 3.98 -11.43 39.71
C GLY A 573 4.62 -10.18 39.06
N ASN A 574 5.62 -10.35 38.20
CA ASN A 574 6.30 -9.25 37.51
C ASN A 574 5.76 -9.02 36.09
N HIS A 575 4.90 -9.90 35.61
CA HIS A 575 4.31 -9.88 34.28
C HIS A 575 2.79 -10.00 34.37
N GLU A 576 2.10 -9.30 33.47
CA GLU A 576 0.67 -9.40 33.26
C GLU A 576 0.38 -9.97 31.87
N LEU A 577 -0.70 -10.75 31.77
CA LEU A 577 -1.18 -11.27 30.50
C LEU A 577 -1.66 -10.10 29.61
N VAL A 578 -1.15 -10.06 28.38
CA VAL A 578 -1.70 -9.20 27.33
C VAL A 578 -3.03 -9.78 26.90
N TRP A 579 -4.09 -9.02 27.11
CA TRP A 579 -5.46 -9.42 26.82
C TRP A 579 -6.18 -8.20 26.24
N PRO A 580 -5.92 -7.85 24.96
CA PRO A 580 -6.61 -6.75 24.31
C PRO A 580 -8.10 -7.04 24.30
N GLU A 581 -8.99 -6.04 24.26
CA GLU A 581 -10.44 -6.29 24.11
C GLU A 581 -10.77 -6.82 22.71
N LYS A 582 -10.03 -6.33 21.70
CA LYS A 582 -10.14 -6.70 20.29
C LYS A 582 -9.40 -7.99 20.01
N TRP A 583 -10.14 -9.07 19.78
CA TRP A 583 -9.58 -10.35 19.37
C TRP A 583 -9.65 -10.47 17.85
N GLY A 584 -8.57 -10.93 17.21
CA GLY A 584 -8.54 -11.19 15.77
C GLY A 584 -8.37 -9.96 14.87
N TYR A 585 -8.16 -8.77 15.42
CA TYR A 585 -7.81 -7.57 14.65
C TYR A 585 -6.31 -7.48 14.38
N TYR A 586 -5.95 -6.81 13.28
CA TYR A 586 -4.55 -6.55 12.94
C TYR A 586 -3.83 -5.77 14.04
N CYS A 587 -2.50 -5.93 14.14
CA CYS A 587 -1.64 -5.28 15.14
C CYS A 587 -2.00 -5.46 16.63
N ASN A 588 -2.88 -6.39 16.99
CA ASN A 588 -3.14 -6.75 18.39
C ASN A 588 -2.33 -7.98 18.80
N ASP A 589 -1.65 -7.94 19.95
CA ASP A 589 -0.92 -9.08 20.54
C ASP A 589 -1.91 -10.03 21.25
N SER A 590 -2.99 -10.41 20.55
CA SER A 590 -4.03 -11.29 21.08
C SER A 590 -3.52 -12.71 21.31
N GLU A 591 -4.09 -13.38 22.30
CA GLU A 591 -3.84 -14.79 22.54
C GLU A 591 -4.54 -15.66 21.48
N LYS A 592 -3.91 -16.79 21.12
CA LYS A 592 -4.49 -17.81 20.23
C LYS A 592 -4.58 -19.12 20.98
N VAL A 593 -5.78 -19.69 21.05
CA VAL A 593 -6.05 -20.99 21.67
C VAL A 593 -6.40 -21.96 20.55
N ILE A 594 -5.64 -23.06 20.47
CA ILE A 594 -5.73 -24.03 19.39
C ILE A 594 -5.99 -25.39 20.02
N LEU A 595 -6.96 -26.12 19.49
CA LEU A 595 -7.24 -27.50 19.87
C LEU A 595 -6.72 -28.46 18.80
N PHE A 596 -6.19 -29.60 19.22
CA PHE A 596 -5.73 -30.66 18.31
C PHE A 596 -5.89 -32.03 18.95
N ASP A 597 -5.99 -33.07 18.12
CA ASP A 597 -6.16 -34.44 18.57
C ASP A 597 -4.82 -35.13 18.83
N ALA A 598 -4.85 -36.21 19.60
CA ALA A 598 -3.64 -36.97 19.96
C ALA A 598 -2.97 -37.64 18.76
N ASP A 599 -3.76 -38.05 17.76
CA ASP A 599 -3.29 -38.83 16.62
C ASP A 599 -2.92 -37.94 15.41
N GLY A 600 -3.21 -36.63 15.46
CA GLY A 600 -3.03 -35.69 14.34
C GLY A 600 -3.90 -36.03 13.13
N ILE A 601 -5.02 -36.73 13.35
CA ILE A 601 -5.96 -37.16 12.30
C ILE A 601 -6.96 -36.04 11.98
N LEU A 602 -7.32 -35.25 13.00
CA LEU A 602 -8.22 -34.12 12.83
C LEU A 602 -7.42 -32.85 12.57
N ASP A 603 -7.99 -31.98 11.75
CA ASP A 603 -7.40 -30.67 11.53
C ASP A 603 -7.46 -29.87 12.85
N PRO A 604 -6.36 -29.19 13.25
CA PRO A 604 -6.37 -28.32 14.41
C PRO A 604 -7.42 -27.22 14.26
N VAL A 605 -8.01 -26.77 15.37
CA VAL A 605 -9.03 -25.71 15.38
C VAL A 605 -8.55 -24.52 16.18
N LEU A 606 -8.55 -23.35 15.54
CA LEU A 606 -8.35 -22.07 16.21
C LEU A 606 -9.67 -21.63 16.87
N LEU A 607 -9.65 -21.44 18.18
CA LEU A 607 -10.79 -20.95 18.95
C LEU A 607 -10.89 -19.43 18.92
N THR A 608 -12.11 -18.92 18.90
CA THR A 608 -12.47 -17.50 18.86
C THR A 608 -12.97 -16.98 20.21
N ARG A 609 -12.87 -15.67 20.45
CA ARG A 609 -13.26 -15.03 21.71
C ARG A 609 -14.34 -13.97 21.49
N PRO A 610 -15.36 -13.89 22.36
CA PRO A 610 -15.62 -14.69 23.58
C PRO A 610 -16.40 -16.00 23.37
N GLU A 611 -16.71 -16.36 22.13
CA GLU A 611 -17.64 -17.44 21.79
C GLU A 611 -17.13 -18.80 22.27
N ASP A 612 -15.87 -19.12 21.99
CA ASP A 612 -15.30 -20.45 22.24
C ASP A 612 -14.56 -20.54 23.57
N TYR A 613 -14.09 -19.42 24.12
CA TYR A 613 -13.41 -19.38 25.43
C TYR A 613 -13.44 -18.00 26.08
N VAL A 614 -13.27 -17.97 27.40
CA VAL A 614 -13.23 -16.73 28.20
C VAL A 614 -12.16 -16.75 29.29
N ARG A 615 -11.63 -15.59 29.65
CA ARG A 615 -10.72 -15.43 30.80
C ARG A 615 -11.47 -15.55 32.13
N ARG A 616 -10.95 -16.35 33.06
CA ARG A 616 -11.49 -16.56 34.43
C ARG A 616 -10.55 -16.11 35.55
N GLY A 617 -9.28 -15.88 35.24
CA GLY A 617 -8.25 -15.39 36.15
C GLY A 617 -7.13 -14.71 35.36
N ASP A 618 -6.02 -14.35 36.00
CA ASP A 618 -4.95 -13.61 35.31
C ASP A 618 -4.28 -14.42 34.20
N PHE A 619 -4.10 -15.71 34.44
CA PHE A 619 -3.51 -16.65 33.48
C PHE A 619 -4.35 -17.94 33.41
N THR A 620 -5.69 -17.79 33.40
CA THR A 620 -6.59 -18.94 33.36
C THR A 620 -7.74 -18.73 32.39
N PHE A 621 -7.86 -19.64 31.43
CA PHE A 621 -8.90 -19.63 30.40
C PHE A 621 -9.88 -20.76 30.67
N ALA A 622 -11.17 -20.49 30.46
CA ALA A 622 -12.22 -21.49 30.46
C ALA A 622 -12.71 -21.73 29.04
N ILE A 623 -12.65 -22.98 28.59
CA ILE A 623 -13.13 -23.40 27.28
C ILE A 623 -14.65 -23.58 27.32
N LEU A 624 -15.32 -22.97 26.35
CA LEU A 624 -16.78 -23.00 26.16
C LEU A 624 -17.18 -23.83 24.94
N ALA A 625 -16.31 -23.93 23.94
CA ALA A 625 -16.51 -24.72 22.73
C ALA A 625 -16.69 -26.21 23.00
N ASP A 626 -17.25 -26.92 22.01
CA ASP A 626 -17.28 -28.38 22.02
C ASP A 626 -15.86 -28.93 21.86
N THR A 627 -15.48 -29.84 22.74
CA THR A 627 -14.14 -30.44 22.83
C THR A 627 -14.19 -31.96 22.65
N THR A 628 -15.34 -32.51 22.25
CA THR A 628 -15.59 -33.97 22.24
C THR A 628 -14.54 -34.77 21.46
N ASP A 629 -13.97 -34.17 20.41
CA ASP A 629 -13.04 -34.82 19.49
C ASP A 629 -11.58 -34.32 19.63
N TYR A 630 -11.28 -33.48 20.63
CA TYR A 630 -9.93 -32.93 20.85
C TYR A 630 -9.40 -33.29 22.24
N GLU A 631 -8.16 -33.77 22.33
CA GLU A 631 -7.52 -34.14 23.61
C GLU A 631 -6.46 -33.16 24.10
N HIS A 632 -5.99 -32.25 23.25
CA HIS A 632 -4.85 -31.37 23.55
C HIS A 632 -5.11 -29.92 23.19
N TYR A 633 -4.34 -29.02 23.81
CA TYR A 633 -4.34 -27.60 23.49
C TYR A 633 -2.94 -27.10 23.16
N LYS A 634 -2.88 -26.04 22.36
CA LYS A 634 -1.77 -25.09 22.28
C LYS A 634 -2.30 -23.69 22.57
N VAL A 635 -1.60 -22.94 23.42
CA VAL A 635 -1.86 -21.52 23.62
C VAL A 635 -0.62 -20.71 23.27
N LEU A 636 -0.80 -19.74 22.38
CA LEU A 636 0.14 -18.67 22.11
C LEU A 636 -0.35 -17.43 22.84
N TYR A 637 0.46 -16.85 23.71
CA TYR A 637 0.06 -15.66 24.47
C TYR A 637 1.24 -14.73 24.70
N SER A 638 0.93 -13.46 24.91
CA SER A 638 1.91 -12.43 25.20
C SER A 638 1.78 -11.97 26.65
N THR A 639 2.90 -11.59 27.26
CA THR A 639 2.89 -10.88 28.54
C THR A 639 3.54 -9.51 28.39
N ARG A 640 3.10 -8.56 29.20
CA ARG A 640 3.81 -7.29 29.44
C ARG A 640 4.34 -7.28 30.86
N ARG A 641 5.40 -6.53 31.06
CA ARG A 641 5.98 -6.37 32.39
C ARG A 641 5.14 -5.40 33.23
N THR A 642 4.90 -5.74 34.50
CA THR A 642 4.21 -4.85 35.45
C THR A 642 5.12 -3.68 35.84
N GLY A 643 4.57 -2.47 35.84
CA GLY A 643 5.34 -1.25 36.11
C GLY A 643 5.64 -1.08 37.60
N GLU A 644 6.92 -1.25 38.01
CA GLU A 644 7.56 -0.74 39.25
C GLU A 644 9.01 -1.27 39.46
N GLU A 645 9.48 -2.21 38.64
CA GLU A 645 10.82 -2.83 38.77
C GLU A 645 11.97 -1.94 38.23
N PRO A 646 13.25 -2.17 38.62
CA PRO A 646 14.39 -1.33 38.23
C PRO A 646 14.59 -1.15 36.72
N HIS A 647 15.17 -0.02 36.34
CA HIS A 647 15.42 0.41 34.95
C HIS A 647 16.32 -0.54 34.11
N TRP A 648 16.99 -1.52 34.73
CA TRP A 648 17.92 -2.46 34.04
C TRP A 648 17.27 -3.74 33.51
N PHE A 649 15.98 -3.95 33.75
CA PHE A 649 15.25 -5.08 33.18
C PHE A 649 14.75 -4.72 31.78
N HIS A 650 14.70 -5.71 30.89
CA HIS A 650 14.17 -5.56 29.54
C HIS A 650 12.68 -5.17 29.57
N SER A 651 12.25 -4.43 28.55
CA SER A 651 10.88 -3.91 28.43
C SER A 651 10.03 -4.65 27.41
N GLY A 652 10.63 -5.54 26.61
CA GLY A 652 10.02 -6.37 25.58
C GLY A 652 11.10 -7.30 25.01
N ARG A 653 10.74 -8.15 24.06
CA ARG A 653 11.64 -9.18 23.53
C ARG A 653 11.52 -9.39 22.02
N TRP A 654 12.67 -9.65 21.41
CA TRP A 654 12.81 -10.37 20.15
C TRP A 654 13.14 -11.82 20.47
N GLU A 655 12.22 -12.74 20.13
CA GLU A 655 12.36 -14.16 20.47
C GLU A 655 13.50 -14.80 19.69
N TRP A 656 13.70 -14.38 18.43
CA TRP A 656 14.68 -14.97 17.52
C TRP A 656 15.53 -13.92 16.81
N ASP A 657 16.83 -14.21 16.72
CA ASP A 657 17.77 -13.63 15.76
C ASP A 657 18.19 -14.71 14.77
N VAL A 658 17.90 -14.50 13.50
CA VAL A 658 17.99 -15.52 12.45
C VAL A 658 18.97 -15.08 11.37
N ILE A 659 19.93 -15.97 11.09
CA ILE A 659 20.87 -15.85 9.98
C ILE A 659 20.75 -17.07 9.06
N GLY A 660 21.14 -16.89 7.80
CA GLY A 660 21.21 -17.99 6.83
C GLY A 660 22.18 -19.09 7.24
N GLU A 661 21.86 -20.37 7.01
CA GLU A 661 22.82 -21.46 7.15
C GLU A 661 23.98 -21.33 6.16
N GLU A 662 23.65 -20.92 4.93
CA GLU A 662 24.61 -20.66 3.86
C GLU A 662 25.31 -19.31 4.02
N SER A 663 25.01 -18.55 5.08
CA SER A 663 25.57 -17.23 5.32
C SER A 663 27.09 -17.26 5.51
N LEU A 664 27.73 -16.15 5.12
CA LEU A 664 29.13 -15.92 5.42
C LEU A 664 29.29 -15.36 6.84
N ALA A 665 30.54 -15.35 7.33
CA ALA A 665 30.84 -14.80 8.65
C ALA A 665 30.41 -13.32 8.82
N SER A 666 30.21 -12.59 7.72
CA SER A 666 29.67 -11.22 7.69
C SER A 666 28.33 -11.12 8.42
N ASP A 667 27.40 -12.02 8.11
CA ASP A 667 26.01 -11.91 8.55
C ASP A 667 25.92 -12.25 10.04
N SER A 668 26.71 -13.22 10.49
CA SER A 668 26.90 -13.51 11.92
C SER A 668 27.49 -12.33 12.71
N ILE A 669 28.41 -11.55 12.10
CA ILE A 669 28.96 -10.35 12.76
C ILE A 669 27.90 -9.24 12.78
N GLY A 670 27.10 -9.09 11.71
CA GLY A 670 25.97 -8.18 11.62
C GLY A 670 24.90 -8.47 12.69
N SER A 671 24.43 -9.71 12.77
CA SER A 671 23.45 -10.15 13.79
C SER A 671 23.97 -9.92 15.21
N GLY A 672 25.25 -10.22 15.47
CA GLY A 672 25.89 -9.91 16.76
C GLY A 672 25.89 -8.41 17.10
N MET A 673 26.00 -7.53 16.10
CA MET A 673 25.83 -6.09 16.29
C MET A 673 24.38 -5.75 16.63
N ILE A 674 23.41 -6.23 15.85
CA ILE A 674 21.98 -5.97 16.04
C ILE A 674 21.48 -6.45 17.41
N GLY A 675 21.82 -7.66 17.84
CA GLY A 675 21.45 -8.16 19.17
C GLY A 675 21.97 -7.26 20.30
N SER A 676 23.20 -6.73 20.15
CA SER A 676 23.74 -5.75 21.10
C SER A 676 23.04 -4.39 21.02
N THR A 677 22.65 -3.97 19.81
CA THR A 677 21.95 -2.70 19.55
C THR A 677 20.61 -2.64 20.28
N TRP A 678 19.78 -3.67 20.15
CA TRP A 678 18.48 -3.75 20.82
C TRP A 678 18.58 -3.75 22.34
N THR A 679 19.58 -4.43 22.89
CA THR A 679 19.84 -4.45 24.32
C THR A 679 20.31 -3.08 24.82
N ASP A 680 21.31 -2.49 24.16
CA ASP A 680 21.98 -1.26 24.60
C ASP A 680 21.08 -0.03 24.42
N TRP A 681 20.43 0.12 23.26
CA TRP A 681 19.60 1.29 22.93
C TRP A 681 18.17 1.18 23.42
N LYS A 682 17.54 0.01 23.23
CA LYS A 682 16.08 -0.14 23.39
C LYS A 682 15.66 -0.96 24.60
N LYS A 683 16.63 -1.57 25.30
CA LYS A 683 16.40 -2.51 26.40
C LYS A 683 15.40 -3.60 26.00
N LYS A 684 15.52 -4.11 24.77
CA LYS A 684 14.77 -5.28 24.33
C LYS A 684 15.65 -6.50 24.53
N GLU A 685 15.08 -7.57 25.07
CA GLU A 685 15.77 -8.85 25.23
C GLU A 685 15.93 -9.48 23.85
N MET A 686 17.10 -10.07 23.60
CA MET A 686 17.27 -11.06 22.54
C MET A 686 17.34 -12.43 23.19
N TRP A 687 16.38 -13.31 22.88
CA TRP A 687 16.25 -14.57 23.62
C TRP A 687 17.07 -15.71 23.05
N LEU A 688 16.85 -16.01 21.76
CA LEU A 688 17.52 -17.10 21.06
C LEU A 688 18.10 -16.61 19.74
N SER A 689 19.18 -17.27 19.31
CA SER A 689 19.67 -17.18 17.94
C SER A 689 19.49 -18.54 17.26
N GLY A 690 19.09 -18.51 16.00
CA GLY A 690 18.83 -19.69 15.19
C GLY A 690 19.34 -19.52 13.77
N LEU A 691 19.35 -20.64 13.05
CA LEU A 691 19.50 -20.62 11.60
C LEU A 691 18.11 -20.50 10.96
N ASP A 692 18.05 -20.04 9.72
CA ASP A 692 16.85 -20.18 8.90
C ASP A 692 16.53 -21.68 8.68
N VAL A 693 17.50 -22.44 8.17
CA VAL A 693 17.39 -23.85 7.79
C VAL A 693 18.34 -24.77 8.59
N GLN A 694 18.25 -26.08 8.41
CA GLN A 694 19.09 -27.03 9.17
C GLN A 694 20.52 -27.12 8.62
N ALA A 695 21.52 -26.90 9.49
CA ALA A 695 22.93 -27.21 9.18
C ALA A 695 23.22 -28.72 9.33
N GLU A 696 23.01 -29.51 8.28
CA GLU A 696 23.07 -30.98 8.35
C GLU A 696 24.44 -31.56 8.74
N GLU A 697 25.55 -30.92 8.30
CA GLU A 697 26.91 -31.47 8.53
C GLU A 697 27.54 -30.98 9.84
N PHE A 698 27.52 -29.68 10.10
CA PHE A 698 28.32 -29.05 11.15
C PHE A 698 27.50 -28.55 12.35
N GLY A 699 26.17 -28.59 12.28
CA GLY A 699 25.29 -28.08 13.34
C GLY A 699 23.88 -28.67 13.35
N PRO A 700 23.69 -30.00 13.27
CA PRO A 700 22.37 -30.61 13.05
C PRO A 700 21.37 -30.38 14.20
N THR A 701 21.86 -29.94 15.37
CA THR A 701 21.05 -29.67 16.57
C THR A 701 20.88 -28.19 16.86
N ILE A 702 21.42 -27.30 16.01
CA ILE A 702 21.21 -25.86 16.14
C ILE A 702 19.72 -25.56 15.84
N PRO A 703 19.07 -24.65 16.59
CA PRO A 703 17.71 -24.25 16.29
C PRO A 703 17.56 -23.75 14.86
N ARG A 704 16.44 -24.10 14.22
CA ARG A 704 16.06 -23.57 12.92
C ARG A 704 14.62 -23.06 12.93
N VAL A 705 14.33 -22.06 12.12
CA VAL A 705 13.00 -21.42 12.09
C VAL A 705 12.13 -21.80 10.90
N MET A 706 12.72 -22.18 9.76
CA MET A 706 11.96 -22.49 8.55
C MET A 706 11.45 -23.93 8.54
N SER A 707 10.24 -24.09 8.02
CA SER A 707 9.58 -25.38 7.81
C SER A 707 10.21 -26.11 6.64
N ARG A 708 10.40 -27.42 6.78
CA ARG A 708 10.93 -28.29 5.73
C ARG A 708 9.75 -29.03 5.11
N PHE A 709 9.56 -28.87 3.80
CA PHE A 709 8.47 -29.49 3.04
C PHE A 709 8.91 -30.75 2.29
N ASN A 710 10.21 -30.86 1.98
CA ASN A 710 10.78 -32.01 1.31
C ASN A 710 12.04 -32.52 2.04
N ASP A 711 12.29 -33.83 1.95
CA ASP A 711 13.48 -34.50 2.51
C ASP A 711 14.41 -35.05 1.42
N SER A 712 14.08 -34.82 0.13
CA SER A 712 14.72 -35.45 -1.02
C SER A 712 15.41 -34.47 -1.96
N LEU A 713 15.23 -33.16 -1.79
CA LEU A 713 15.86 -32.13 -2.61
C LEU A 713 17.18 -31.66 -1.95
N PRO A 714 18.12 -31.10 -2.72
CA PRO A 714 19.37 -30.62 -2.14
C PRO A 714 19.25 -29.20 -1.59
N GLY A 715 19.77 -28.96 -0.38
CA GLY A 715 19.98 -27.62 0.17
C GLY A 715 18.68 -26.86 0.43
N ARG A 716 18.64 -25.56 0.08
CA ARG A 716 17.48 -24.69 0.31
C ARG A 716 16.17 -25.15 -0.36
N TYR A 717 16.25 -25.96 -1.42
CA TYR A 717 15.06 -26.41 -2.16
C TYR A 717 14.11 -27.28 -1.33
N ASP A 718 14.59 -27.89 -0.24
CA ASP A 718 13.77 -28.65 0.70
C ASP A 718 12.77 -27.79 1.49
N PHE A 719 12.91 -26.47 1.44
CA PHE A 719 12.13 -25.49 2.20
C PHE A 719 11.07 -24.78 1.34
N TYR A 720 10.95 -25.15 0.06
CA TYR A 720 9.89 -24.72 -0.83
C TYR A 720 8.70 -25.66 -0.78
N TYR A 721 7.50 -25.09 -0.78
CA TYR A 721 6.24 -25.81 -0.64
C TYR A 721 6.07 -26.92 -1.70
N ASP A 722 6.26 -26.59 -2.98
CA ASP A 722 6.34 -27.55 -4.08
C ASP A 722 7.29 -27.06 -5.18
N TYR A 723 8.58 -27.33 -5.00
CA TYR A 723 9.62 -26.95 -5.97
C TYR A 723 9.40 -27.56 -7.37
N GLU A 724 8.90 -28.80 -7.47
CA GLU A 724 8.70 -29.44 -8.78
C GLU A 724 7.47 -28.86 -9.51
N GLY A 725 6.48 -28.39 -8.75
CA GLY A 725 5.31 -27.66 -9.23
C GLY A 725 5.52 -26.15 -9.41
N GLU A 726 6.75 -25.65 -9.24
CA GLU A 726 7.12 -24.22 -9.32
C GLU A 726 6.43 -23.35 -8.24
N ASP A 727 6.06 -23.94 -7.11
CA ASP A 727 5.58 -23.24 -5.92
C ASP A 727 6.71 -23.05 -4.90
N PHE A 728 7.34 -21.87 -4.97
CA PHE A 728 8.47 -21.51 -4.12
C PHE A 728 8.07 -20.86 -2.80
N ARG A 729 6.80 -20.97 -2.37
CA ARG A 729 6.39 -20.46 -1.06
C ARG A 729 7.16 -21.15 0.05
N THR A 730 7.67 -20.36 0.98
CA THR A 730 8.33 -20.80 2.21
C THR A 730 7.42 -20.55 3.41
N ALA A 731 7.66 -21.22 4.55
CA ALA A 731 6.90 -21.00 5.77
C ALA A 731 7.77 -21.17 7.02
N PHE A 732 7.39 -20.47 8.09
CA PHE A 732 7.95 -20.70 9.41
C PHE A 732 7.41 -21.97 10.05
N ARG A 733 8.21 -22.58 10.94
CA ARG A 733 7.76 -23.66 11.81
C ARG A 733 6.81 -23.12 12.87
N ASP A 734 5.96 -24.02 13.37
CA ASP A 734 5.06 -23.72 14.47
C ASP A 734 5.80 -23.35 15.79
N ASP A 735 6.78 -24.16 16.18
CA ASP A 735 7.63 -23.90 17.35
C ASP A 735 8.93 -24.73 17.33
N TRP A 736 9.79 -24.43 18.32
CA TRP A 736 11.01 -25.17 18.62
C TRP A 736 10.92 -25.86 19.99
N CYS A 737 11.58 -27.03 20.08
CA CYS A 737 11.66 -27.87 21.28
C CYS A 737 10.38 -28.64 21.67
N THR A 738 9.36 -28.74 20.81
CA THR A 738 8.37 -29.83 20.95
C THR A 738 9.06 -31.18 20.70
N PRO A 739 9.06 -32.14 21.66
CA PRO A 739 9.66 -33.45 21.45
C PRO A 739 8.93 -34.25 20.35
N GLU A 740 9.67 -35.01 19.53
CA GLU A 740 9.07 -35.88 18.50
C GLU A 740 8.15 -36.96 19.10
N GLU A 741 8.44 -37.43 20.32
CA GLU A 741 7.60 -38.40 21.05
C GLU A 741 6.55 -37.71 21.96
N TYR A 742 6.25 -36.43 21.75
CA TYR A 742 5.24 -35.74 22.54
C TYR A 742 3.85 -36.33 22.27
N ASP A 743 3.26 -36.95 23.29
CA ASP A 743 1.95 -37.61 23.24
C ASP A 743 0.82 -36.77 23.87
N GLY A 744 1.08 -35.48 24.12
CA GLY A 744 0.10 -34.55 24.70
C GLY A 744 -0.29 -34.82 26.15
N THR A 745 0.24 -35.86 26.81
CA THR A 745 -0.13 -36.22 28.19
C THR A 745 0.51 -35.33 29.26
N THR A 746 1.49 -34.51 28.86
CA THR A 746 2.22 -33.61 29.75
C THR A 746 2.17 -32.19 29.22
N THR A 747 2.19 -31.22 30.14
CA THR A 747 2.35 -29.81 29.75
C THR A 747 3.80 -29.53 29.41
N ILE A 748 4.03 -28.90 28.26
CA ILE A 748 5.36 -28.49 27.77
C ILE A 748 5.36 -27.02 27.37
N TYR A 749 6.58 -26.46 27.29
CA TYR A 749 6.84 -25.03 27.11
C TYR A 749 7.77 -24.80 25.93
N PRO A 750 7.31 -25.03 24.68
CA PRO A 750 8.13 -24.83 23.51
C PRO A 750 8.38 -23.33 23.27
N TYR A 751 9.38 -23.01 22.46
CA TYR A 751 9.59 -21.65 22.00
C TYR A 751 8.80 -21.42 20.72
N ALA A 752 7.82 -20.51 20.74
CA ALA A 752 7.08 -20.13 19.55
C ALA A 752 8.04 -19.70 18.42
N ILE A 753 7.71 -19.98 17.16
CA ILE A 753 8.40 -19.43 15.99
C ILE A 753 7.40 -18.59 15.19
N SER A 754 6.45 -19.20 14.47
CA SER A 754 5.29 -18.48 13.95
C SER A 754 4.57 -17.75 15.10
N SER A 755 4.09 -16.52 14.89
CA SER A 755 3.58 -15.55 15.89
C SER A 755 4.61 -14.85 16.78
N SER A 756 5.91 -15.14 16.59
CA SER A 756 6.98 -14.52 17.38
C SER A 756 7.58 -13.30 16.68
N ASN A 757 8.43 -12.59 17.40
CA ASN A 757 9.19 -11.47 16.86
C ASN A 757 10.57 -11.99 16.46
N ILE A 758 10.91 -11.82 15.19
CA ILE A 758 12.07 -12.39 14.54
C ILE A 758 12.88 -11.26 13.91
N ILE A 759 14.14 -11.16 14.31
CA ILE A 759 15.14 -10.36 13.58
C ILE A 759 15.75 -11.26 12.52
N VAL A 760 15.81 -10.76 11.29
CA VAL A 760 16.40 -11.46 10.16
C VAL A 760 17.55 -10.62 9.62
N VAL A 761 18.74 -11.21 9.58
CA VAL A 761 19.95 -10.57 9.03
C VAL A 761 20.50 -11.37 7.86
N GLY A 762 20.78 -10.68 6.76
CA GLY A 762 21.28 -11.26 5.52
C GLY A 762 20.18 -11.45 4.47
N GLY A 763 20.55 -11.34 3.20
CA GLY A 763 19.60 -11.20 2.10
C GLY A 763 18.94 -12.51 1.63
N PRO A 764 17.86 -12.41 0.85
CA PRO A 764 17.09 -13.56 0.32
C PRO A 764 17.90 -14.62 -0.44
N ILE A 765 19.06 -14.26 -1.00
CA ILE A 765 19.94 -15.20 -1.72
C ILE A 765 20.51 -16.29 -0.79
N VAL A 766 20.74 -15.99 0.49
CA VAL A 766 21.41 -16.89 1.43
C VAL A 766 20.61 -17.15 2.71
N ASN A 767 19.43 -16.55 2.82
CA ASN A 767 18.56 -16.63 3.99
C ASN A 767 17.09 -16.81 3.57
N VAL A 768 16.53 -17.99 3.80
CA VAL A 768 15.15 -18.37 3.45
C VAL A 768 14.12 -17.59 4.25
N ALA A 769 14.46 -17.14 5.48
CA ALA A 769 13.58 -16.24 6.25
C ALA A 769 13.53 -14.83 5.63
N ALA A 770 14.63 -14.34 5.05
CA ALA A 770 14.63 -13.09 4.32
C ALA A 770 13.87 -13.21 3.00
N GLU A 771 13.99 -14.35 2.30
CA GLU A 771 13.19 -14.67 1.11
C GLU A 771 11.69 -14.66 1.41
N TYR A 772 11.27 -15.25 2.55
CA TYR A 772 9.88 -15.17 3.01
C TYR A 772 9.39 -13.72 3.15
N PHE A 773 10.17 -12.87 3.83
CA PHE A 773 9.78 -11.48 4.07
C PHE A 773 9.92 -10.56 2.84
N ASN A 774 10.68 -10.95 1.82
CA ASN A 774 10.90 -10.15 0.61
C ASN A 774 9.59 -9.77 -0.10
N ASP A 775 8.61 -10.70 -0.11
CA ASP A 775 7.27 -10.46 -0.67
C ASP A 775 6.43 -9.45 0.13
N PHE A 776 6.86 -9.06 1.33
CA PHE A 776 6.09 -8.23 2.25
C PHE A 776 6.75 -6.91 2.61
N THR A 777 8.03 -6.74 2.34
CA THR A 777 8.73 -5.47 2.54
C THR A 777 8.36 -4.46 1.45
N ASP A 778 8.48 -3.17 1.76
CA ASP A 778 8.20 -2.06 0.82
C ASP A 778 9.44 -1.55 0.07
N ALA A 779 10.57 -2.22 0.29
CA ALA A 779 11.72 -2.23 -0.59
C ALA A 779 12.24 -3.67 -0.66
N PHE A 780 12.45 -4.21 -1.86
CA PHE A 780 12.78 -5.62 -2.02
C PHE A 780 13.61 -5.90 -3.27
N VAL A 781 14.25 -7.09 -3.29
CA VAL A 781 15.10 -7.55 -4.38
C VAL A 781 14.37 -8.55 -5.30
N TYR A 782 14.97 -8.85 -6.45
CA TYR A 782 14.49 -9.77 -7.50
C TYR A 782 13.34 -9.25 -8.37
N SER A 783 13.64 -8.34 -9.28
CA SER A 783 13.05 -8.52 -10.60
C SER A 783 13.93 -9.48 -11.40
N GLU A 784 13.37 -10.20 -12.36
CA GLU A 784 14.13 -10.88 -13.42
C GLU A 784 14.95 -9.88 -14.29
N TYR A 785 15.04 -8.61 -13.87
CA TYR A 785 15.36 -7.46 -14.67
C TYR A 785 16.72 -6.85 -14.36
N ASP A 786 17.06 -6.64 -13.09
CA ASP A 786 18.36 -6.11 -12.69
C ASP A 786 18.74 -6.46 -11.23
N GLY A 787 19.99 -6.21 -10.86
CA GLY A 787 20.41 -6.27 -9.46
C GLY A 787 20.16 -4.95 -8.73
N GLY A 788 19.46 -5.01 -7.60
CA GLY A 788 19.12 -3.82 -6.83
C GLY A 788 17.80 -3.98 -6.08
N PHE A 789 17.30 -2.86 -5.56
CA PHE A 789 16.03 -2.78 -4.85
C PHE A 789 14.97 -2.05 -5.66
N TYR A 790 13.72 -2.50 -5.58
CA TYR A 790 12.53 -1.75 -6.02
C TYR A 790 11.70 -1.34 -4.83
N ALA A 791 11.14 -0.14 -4.90
CA ALA A 791 10.31 0.45 -3.87
C ALA A 791 9.03 1.01 -4.54
N PRO A 792 7.87 0.32 -4.45
CA PRO A 792 6.64 0.78 -5.09
C PRO A 792 6.14 2.13 -4.56
N GLY A 793 6.47 2.45 -3.30
CA GLY A 793 6.14 3.73 -2.66
C GLY A 793 6.99 4.91 -3.15
N CYS A 794 8.13 4.68 -3.81
CA CYS A 794 9.02 5.76 -4.25
C CYS A 794 8.58 6.36 -5.59
N TRP A 795 8.08 7.60 -5.61
CA TRP A 795 7.42 8.22 -6.78
C TRP A 795 8.38 8.55 -7.92
N ALA A 796 9.61 8.93 -7.59
CA ALA A 796 10.65 9.22 -8.59
C ALA A 796 11.06 7.96 -9.37
N ARG A 797 10.79 6.78 -8.81
CA ARG A 797 11.16 5.47 -9.34
C ARG A 797 9.97 4.73 -9.94
N THR A 798 8.80 5.38 -10.10
CA THR A 798 7.59 4.78 -10.70
C THR A 798 7.19 5.39 -12.04
N SER A 799 7.69 6.59 -12.38
CA SER A 799 7.40 7.27 -13.66
C SER A 799 8.64 7.39 -14.55
N GLN A 800 8.46 7.33 -15.88
CA GLN A 800 9.55 7.62 -16.84
C GLN A 800 9.99 9.10 -16.68
N PRO A 801 11.26 9.42 -16.99
CA PRO A 801 11.77 10.77 -16.82
C PRO A 801 11.03 11.81 -17.68
N SER A 802 10.88 13.01 -17.12
CA SER A 802 10.37 14.17 -17.86
C SER A 802 11.34 14.52 -19.01
N PRO A 803 10.84 14.89 -20.22
CA PRO A 803 11.67 15.14 -21.40
C PRO A 803 12.79 16.20 -21.25
N ASP A 804 12.73 17.04 -20.21
CA ASP A 804 13.66 18.16 -20.01
C ASP A 804 14.53 18.07 -18.73
N LYS A 805 14.43 16.98 -17.94
CA LYS A 805 15.42 16.67 -16.88
C LYS A 805 16.50 15.74 -17.46
N SER A 806 17.75 16.03 -17.13
CA SER A 806 18.98 15.49 -17.75
C SER A 806 18.96 13.98 -18.05
N ASP A 807 19.64 13.56 -19.12
CA ASP A 807 19.93 12.18 -19.53
C ASP A 807 20.57 11.26 -18.45
N GLU A 808 20.72 11.73 -17.21
CA GLU A 808 21.20 11.00 -16.02
C GLU A 808 20.04 10.45 -15.16
N THR A 809 18.82 10.41 -15.69
CA THR A 809 17.60 10.11 -14.94
C THR A 809 17.53 8.69 -14.39
N ASP A 810 17.48 8.64 -13.06
CA ASP A 810 16.84 7.68 -12.16
C ASP A 810 16.35 6.36 -12.77
N ALA A 811 17.16 5.31 -12.64
CA ALA A 811 16.68 3.94 -12.86
C ALA A 811 15.49 3.65 -11.93
N LEU A 812 14.50 2.86 -12.36
CA LEU A 812 13.41 2.35 -11.50
C LEU A 812 13.91 1.57 -10.26
N TRP A 813 15.22 1.32 -10.18
CA TRP A 813 15.88 0.46 -9.22
C TRP A 813 17.02 1.20 -8.53
N TYR A 814 17.21 0.92 -7.25
CA TYR A 814 18.45 1.23 -6.53
C TYR A 814 19.51 0.22 -6.97
N ASN A 815 20.26 0.55 -8.01
CA ASN A 815 21.28 -0.35 -8.55
C ASN A 815 22.35 -0.64 -7.49
N SER A 816 22.60 -1.92 -7.27
CA SER A 816 23.60 -2.40 -6.35
C SER A 816 24.02 -3.76 -6.90
N THR A 817 25.04 -3.82 -7.77
CA THR A 817 25.34 -5.06 -8.52
C THR A 817 26.74 -5.63 -8.28
N ASP A 818 27.73 -4.84 -7.86
CA ASP A 818 29.07 -5.37 -7.58
C ASP A 818 29.79 -4.64 -6.42
N VAL A 819 30.76 -5.32 -5.81
CA VAL A 819 31.62 -4.79 -4.72
C VAL A 819 32.73 -3.86 -5.23
N ASP A 820 32.87 -3.72 -6.55
CA ASP A 820 33.78 -2.78 -7.20
C ASP A 820 33.10 -1.41 -7.46
N ASP A 821 31.80 -1.28 -7.15
CA ASP A 821 31.10 0.01 -7.17
C ASP A 821 31.45 0.81 -5.91
N ASP A 822 31.68 2.11 -6.07
CA ASP A 822 31.92 3.01 -4.94
C ASP A 822 30.62 3.29 -4.15
N VAL A 823 29.47 2.72 -4.55
CA VAL A 823 28.15 2.91 -3.92
C VAL A 823 27.44 1.57 -3.72
N GLY A 824 26.87 1.33 -2.53
CA GLY A 824 26.06 0.15 -2.24
C GLY A 824 24.77 0.47 -1.48
N HIS A 825 23.81 -0.46 -1.51
CA HIS A 825 22.48 -0.24 -0.92
C HIS A 825 22.05 -1.36 0.05
N ALA A 826 21.29 -0.98 1.07
CA ALA A 826 20.63 -1.91 1.98
C ALA A 826 19.27 -1.41 2.44
N ILE A 827 18.49 -2.32 3.03
CA ILE A 827 17.21 -1.98 3.63
C ILE A 827 17.18 -2.32 5.11
N VAL A 828 16.37 -1.55 5.83
CA VAL A 828 15.86 -1.91 7.15
C VAL A 828 14.35 -1.82 7.07
N ALA A 829 13.66 -2.94 7.28
CA ALA A 829 12.22 -3.03 7.11
C ALA A 829 11.57 -3.80 8.27
N THR A 830 10.26 -3.61 8.43
CA THR A 830 9.46 -4.42 9.34
C THR A 830 8.12 -4.77 8.73
N TYR A 831 7.58 -5.91 9.13
CA TYR A 831 6.28 -6.39 8.68
C TYR A 831 5.69 -7.34 9.71
N LYS A 832 4.36 -7.37 9.83
CA LYS A 832 3.62 -8.35 10.63
C LYS A 832 2.76 -9.20 9.69
N ASP A 833 3.01 -10.50 9.64
CA ASP A 833 2.26 -11.43 8.79
C ASP A 833 0.89 -11.84 9.38
N LEU A 834 0.11 -12.61 8.61
CA LEU A 834 -1.21 -13.10 9.05
C LEU A 834 -1.13 -14.11 10.21
N ASN A 835 0.03 -14.74 10.41
CA ASN A 835 0.33 -15.56 11.58
C ASN A 835 0.73 -14.71 12.81
N GLU A 836 0.63 -13.38 12.73
CA GLU A 836 1.13 -12.43 13.71
C GLU A 836 2.65 -12.48 13.97
N THR A 837 3.42 -13.11 13.09
CA THR A 837 4.89 -13.10 13.15
C THR A 837 5.38 -11.72 12.74
N ILE A 838 6.23 -11.12 13.57
CA ILE A 838 6.80 -9.79 13.30
C ILE A 838 8.24 -9.96 12.84
N GLY A 839 8.53 -9.53 11.63
CA GLY A 839 9.88 -9.46 11.09
C GLY A 839 10.51 -8.08 11.34
N TYR A 840 11.77 -8.05 11.77
CA TYR A 840 12.66 -6.89 11.63
C TYR A 840 13.82 -7.31 10.73
N ILE A 841 13.77 -6.86 9.49
CA ILE A 841 14.55 -7.39 8.39
C ILE A 841 15.65 -6.39 8.05
N VAL A 842 16.89 -6.88 8.04
CA VAL A 842 18.08 -6.08 7.69
C VAL A 842 18.92 -6.85 6.69
N TYR A 843 18.96 -6.38 5.46
CA TYR A 843 19.89 -6.92 4.47
C TYR A 843 20.27 -5.87 3.43
N GLY A 844 21.50 -6.00 2.95
CA GLY A 844 21.97 -5.33 1.75
C GLY A 844 22.03 -6.26 0.56
N TYR A 845 22.25 -5.70 -0.62
CA TYR A 845 22.44 -6.54 -1.81
C TYR A 845 23.70 -7.38 -1.68
N THR A 846 24.77 -6.80 -1.11
CA THR A 846 25.99 -7.51 -0.76
C THR A 846 26.13 -7.76 0.76
N ALA A 847 27.05 -8.64 1.11
CA ALA A 847 27.44 -8.88 2.50
C ALA A 847 28.10 -7.65 3.17
N GLU A 848 28.76 -6.80 2.38
CA GLU A 848 29.36 -5.55 2.86
C GLU A 848 28.28 -4.53 3.23
N ASP A 849 27.29 -4.35 2.35
CA ASP A 849 26.12 -3.48 2.60
C ASP A 849 25.34 -3.94 3.84
N THR A 850 25.12 -5.25 3.99
CA THR A 850 24.47 -5.83 5.18
C THR A 850 25.25 -5.49 6.46
N TYR A 851 26.58 -5.60 6.42
CA TYR A 851 27.43 -5.27 7.56
C TYR A 851 27.31 -3.78 7.94
N TYR A 852 27.38 -2.87 6.96
CA TYR A 852 27.31 -1.43 7.22
C TYR A 852 25.91 -0.97 7.63
N ALA A 853 24.84 -1.61 7.16
CA ALA A 853 23.49 -1.40 7.68
C ALA A 853 23.40 -1.75 9.17
N CYS A 854 23.94 -2.92 9.57
CA CYS A 854 24.00 -3.30 10.97
C CYS A 854 24.90 -2.36 11.80
N TYR A 855 25.99 -1.85 11.21
CA TYR A 855 26.85 -0.85 11.83
C TYR A 855 26.11 0.48 12.06
N ALA A 856 25.33 0.95 11.08
CA ALA A 856 24.51 2.16 11.18
C ALA A 856 23.47 2.05 12.32
N LEU A 857 22.75 0.92 12.38
CA LEU A 857 21.79 0.63 13.45
C LEU A 857 22.44 0.66 14.83
N ARG A 858 23.61 0.04 14.96
CA ARG A 858 24.41 0.08 16.19
C ARG A 858 24.90 1.48 16.53
N GLY A 859 25.21 2.27 15.50
CA GLY A 859 25.71 3.63 15.55
C GLY A 859 24.65 4.70 15.82
N GLY A 860 23.40 4.31 16.08
CA GLY A 860 22.34 5.22 16.52
C GLY A 860 21.16 5.30 15.57
N LEU A 861 21.21 4.71 14.36
CA LEU A 861 20.08 4.71 13.43
C LEU A 861 18.82 4.08 14.05
N ILE A 862 18.93 3.06 14.92
CA ILE A 862 17.78 2.50 15.64
C ILE A 862 17.09 3.51 16.59
N ALA A 863 17.83 4.51 17.07
CA ALA A 863 17.25 5.55 17.91
C ALA A 863 16.47 6.55 17.05
N TRP A 864 16.94 6.78 15.82
CA TRP A 864 16.23 7.58 14.81
C TRP A 864 14.92 6.94 14.36
N THR A 865 14.86 5.61 14.19
CA THR A 865 13.62 4.95 13.72
C THR A 865 12.40 5.17 14.63
N GLN A 866 12.60 5.54 15.90
CA GLN A 866 11.52 5.91 16.83
C GLN A 866 10.86 7.25 16.53
N TRP A 867 11.59 8.11 15.82
CA TRP A 867 11.17 9.47 15.52
C TRP A 867 10.58 9.58 14.12
N LEU A 868 10.83 8.59 13.25
CA LEU A 868 10.27 8.55 11.90
C LEU A 868 8.76 8.78 11.92
N GLN A 869 8.29 9.35 10.81
CA GLN A 869 6.87 9.47 10.52
C GLN A 869 6.16 8.12 10.68
N ASP A 870 4.96 8.17 11.27
CA ASP A 870 4.12 6.98 11.43
C ASP A 870 3.79 6.39 10.06
N GLY A 871 3.78 5.06 9.95
CA GLY A 871 3.55 4.35 8.69
C GLY A 871 4.82 4.06 7.88
N ALA A 872 5.99 4.52 8.34
CA ALA A 872 7.27 4.15 7.74
C ALA A 872 7.64 2.69 8.07
N THR A 873 7.45 1.80 7.10
CA THR A 873 7.67 0.35 7.20
C THR A 873 9.07 -0.06 6.74
N ALA A 874 9.71 0.72 5.87
CA ALA A 874 11.04 0.46 5.36
C ALA A 874 11.88 1.75 5.20
N ILE A 875 13.20 1.60 5.29
CA ILE A 875 14.16 2.63 4.88
C ILE A 875 15.17 2.01 3.90
N VAL A 876 15.55 2.78 2.88
CA VAL A 876 16.66 2.44 1.99
C VAL A 876 17.89 3.22 2.42
N LEU A 877 18.97 2.49 2.67
CA LEU A 877 20.29 3.01 2.99
C LEU A 877 21.18 2.97 1.75
N GLU A 878 21.99 4.00 1.60
CA GLU A 878 23.06 4.11 0.62
C GLU A 878 24.39 4.27 1.35
N PHE A 879 25.43 3.62 0.84
CA PHE A 879 26.78 3.64 1.36
C PHE A 879 27.74 4.12 0.29
N ASP A 880 28.59 5.11 0.60
CA ASP A 880 29.69 5.53 -0.27
C ASP A 880 31.01 4.96 0.26
N TYR A 881 31.62 4.07 -0.54
CA TYR A 881 32.85 3.36 -0.27
C TYR A 881 34.11 4.06 -0.81
N SER A 882 33.97 5.22 -1.47
CA SER A 882 35.08 6.01 -2.03
C SER A 882 36.14 6.35 -0.97
N ASP A 883 35.69 6.70 0.23
CA ASP A 883 36.52 6.91 1.41
C ASP A 883 36.42 5.67 2.31
N LEU A 884 37.31 4.70 2.07
CA LEU A 884 37.30 3.38 2.71
C LEU A 884 37.00 3.37 4.21
N HIS A 885 37.39 4.40 5.00
CA HIS A 885 36.95 4.56 6.41
C HIS A 885 37.05 6.01 6.95
N PRO A 886 36.01 6.52 7.65
CA PRO A 886 34.68 5.91 7.82
C PRO A 886 33.87 5.97 6.51
N VAL A 887 33.12 4.89 6.25
CA VAL A 887 32.14 4.84 5.14
C VAL A 887 31.05 5.88 5.41
N THR A 888 30.67 6.63 4.39
CA THR A 888 29.55 7.57 4.48
C THR A 888 28.25 6.77 4.40
N ILE A 889 27.32 7.05 5.32
CA ILE A 889 26.04 6.37 5.41
C ILE A 889 24.95 7.39 5.16
N HIS A 890 24.06 7.08 4.23
CA HIS A 890 22.97 7.94 3.83
C HIS A 890 21.64 7.19 3.94
N VAL A 891 20.63 7.82 4.55
CA VAL A 891 19.24 7.37 4.41
C VAL A 891 18.72 7.99 3.12
N SER A 892 18.65 7.18 2.06
CA SER A 892 18.15 7.63 0.75
C SER A 892 16.64 7.78 0.78
N GLU A 893 15.94 6.78 1.34
CA GLU A 893 14.47 6.77 1.35
C GLU A 893 13.87 6.36 2.69
N VAL A 894 12.70 6.92 2.98
CA VAL A 894 11.79 6.46 4.04
C VAL A 894 10.44 6.15 3.42
N LEU A 895 10.04 4.88 3.52
CA LEU A 895 8.96 4.31 2.71
C LEU A 895 7.85 3.73 3.60
N GLY A 896 6.61 3.94 3.17
CA GLY A 896 5.47 3.10 3.49
C GLY A 896 5.06 2.23 2.29
N PRO A 897 3.93 1.49 2.37
CA PRO A 897 3.41 0.64 1.31
C PRO A 897 3.18 1.34 -0.04
N PHE A 898 2.81 2.62 -0.01
CA PHE A 898 2.55 3.43 -1.21
C PHE A 898 2.99 4.89 -1.09
N THR A 899 3.67 5.23 0.00
CA THR A 899 4.19 6.58 0.28
C THR A 899 5.70 6.54 0.41
N GLU A 900 6.34 7.61 -0.04
CA GLU A 900 7.67 8.03 0.38
C GLU A 900 7.47 9.25 1.28
N CYS A 901 8.38 9.52 2.20
CA CYS A 901 8.37 10.78 2.94
C CYS A 901 9.79 11.18 3.34
N THR A 902 9.94 12.39 3.88
CA THR A 902 11.24 12.88 4.37
C THR A 902 11.75 12.15 5.61
N GLY A 903 10.90 11.32 6.21
CA GLY A 903 11.09 10.73 7.52
C GLY A 903 10.91 11.70 8.69
N ALA A 904 10.81 13.02 8.46
CA ALA A 904 10.87 14.06 9.49
C ALA A 904 9.51 14.69 9.87
N PHE A 905 8.40 13.95 9.71
CA PHE A 905 7.02 14.49 9.73
C PHE A 905 6.86 15.72 8.84
N THR A 906 7.44 15.71 7.65
CA THR A 906 7.22 16.68 6.57
C THR A 906 7.26 15.94 5.25
N ASN A 907 6.65 16.51 4.21
CA ASN A 907 6.72 15.98 2.84
C ASN A 907 7.91 16.60 2.09
N PHE A 908 8.36 17.77 2.57
CA PHE A 908 9.39 18.57 1.91
C PHE A 908 10.47 19.00 2.91
N LYS A 909 11.63 19.41 2.37
CA LYS A 909 12.76 20.04 3.10
C LYS A 909 12.48 21.51 3.38
N THR A 910 11.48 21.76 4.19
CA THR A 910 11.12 23.10 4.66
C THR A 910 11.91 23.47 5.92
N ASP A 911 11.67 24.66 6.48
CA ASP A 911 12.24 25.04 7.78
C ASP A 911 11.84 24.05 8.89
N ASP A 912 10.62 23.50 8.84
CA ASP A 912 10.11 22.52 9.82
C ASP A 912 10.88 21.21 9.76
N TYR A 913 11.25 20.74 8.56
CA TYR A 913 12.14 19.57 8.39
C TYR A 913 13.45 19.75 9.18
N TYR A 914 14.14 20.87 8.98
CA TYR A 914 15.44 21.11 9.63
C TYR A 914 15.29 21.28 11.14
N VAL A 915 14.20 21.89 11.61
CA VAL A 915 13.88 22.01 13.04
C VAL A 915 13.63 20.63 13.66
N ASN A 916 12.85 19.78 13.00
CA ASN A 916 12.56 18.41 13.45
C ASN A 916 13.85 17.58 13.49
N MET A 917 14.64 17.62 12.42
CA MET A 917 15.92 16.90 12.34
C MET A 917 16.93 17.33 13.43
N ASP A 918 17.08 18.63 13.70
CA ASP A 918 17.97 19.12 14.78
C ASP A 918 17.46 18.69 16.17
N ALA A 919 16.15 18.75 16.39
CA ALA A 919 15.55 18.29 17.64
C ALA A 919 15.76 16.78 17.85
N TRP A 920 15.63 15.99 16.80
CA TRP A 920 15.83 14.54 16.84
C TRP A 920 17.29 14.16 17.03
N TYR A 921 18.20 14.83 16.33
CA TYR A 921 19.63 14.70 16.56
C TYR A 921 19.97 14.96 18.03
N GLY A 922 19.45 16.05 18.61
CA GLY A 922 19.60 16.37 20.03
C GLY A 922 19.04 15.28 20.95
N ASN A 923 17.89 14.68 20.60
CA ASN A 923 17.29 13.58 21.34
C ASN A 923 18.13 12.30 21.28
N VAL A 924 18.61 11.91 20.10
CA VAL A 924 19.47 10.73 19.90
C VAL A 924 20.78 10.88 20.65
N VAL A 925 21.44 12.05 20.56
CA VAL A 925 22.67 12.33 21.31
C VAL A 925 22.43 12.29 22.83
N ARG A 926 21.31 12.84 23.29
CA ARG A 926 20.92 12.80 24.71
C ARG A 926 20.63 11.37 25.19
N GLU A 927 19.91 10.59 24.39
CA GLU A 927 19.66 9.16 24.66
C GLU A 927 21.00 8.40 24.75
N ALA A 928 21.91 8.65 23.81
CA ALA A 928 23.25 8.08 23.82
C ALA A 928 24.05 8.46 25.08
N ASP A 929 23.99 9.71 25.54
CA ASP A 929 24.69 10.16 26.77
C ASP A 929 24.12 9.49 28.02
N MET A 930 22.79 9.41 28.11
CA MET A 930 22.10 8.72 29.20
C MET A 930 22.47 7.23 29.27
N LEU A 931 22.67 6.59 28.12
CA LEU A 931 23.05 5.18 28.01
C LEU A 931 24.57 4.96 28.06
N GLY A 932 25.38 6.02 28.01
CA GLY A 932 26.84 5.93 27.94
C GLY A 932 27.35 5.39 26.60
N LEU A 933 26.63 5.64 25.51
CA LEU A 933 26.87 5.14 24.16
C LEU A 933 27.41 6.21 23.18
N CYS A 934 27.67 7.46 23.61
CA CYS A 934 28.09 8.54 22.71
C CYS A 934 29.28 8.20 21.81
N TYR A 935 30.20 7.35 22.27
CA TYR A 935 31.38 6.95 21.50
C TYR A 935 31.08 5.96 20.36
N LYS A 936 29.85 5.44 20.29
CA LYS A 936 29.37 4.55 19.22
C LYS A 936 28.66 5.31 18.10
N LEU A 937 28.28 6.57 18.33
CA LEU A 937 27.54 7.36 17.34
C LEU A 937 28.32 7.44 16.03
N VAL A 938 27.61 7.21 14.93
CA VAL A 938 28.12 7.39 13.57
C VAL A 938 27.36 8.53 12.92
N ASP A 939 28.02 9.22 12.01
CA ASP A 939 27.36 10.25 11.20
C ASP A 939 26.49 9.51 10.16
N VAL A 940 25.20 9.82 10.17
CA VAL A 940 24.23 9.34 9.20
C VAL A 940 23.66 10.59 8.54
N ASP A 941 23.94 10.72 7.26
CA ASP A 941 23.35 11.78 6.45
C ASP A 941 21.93 11.36 6.06
N TRP A 942 21.04 12.34 5.99
CA TRP A 942 19.65 12.13 5.65
C TRP A 942 19.36 12.81 4.32
N CYS A 943 18.80 12.03 3.40
CA CYS A 943 18.31 12.36 2.06
C CYS A 943 18.80 13.72 1.54
N ALA A 944 19.86 13.80 0.72
CA ALA A 944 20.40 15.07 0.22
C ALA A 944 19.43 15.80 -0.73
N GLU A 945 18.78 15.05 -1.62
CA GLU A 945 17.78 15.52 -2.59
C GLU A 945 16.45 14.85 -2.27
N ILE A 946 15.49 15.63 -1.77
CA ILE A 946 14.12 15.13 -1.62
C ILE A 946 13.51 15.14 -3.01
N HIS A 947 13.11 13.97 -3.50
CA HIS A 947 12.09 13.93 -4.54
C HIS A 947 10.93 14.74 -3.96
N PRO A 948 10.47 15.81 -4.62
CA PRO A 948 9.32 16.51 -4.10
C PRO A 948 8.18 15.47 -4.11
N ASP A 949 7.74 14.99 -2.95
CA ASP A 949 6.98 13.72 -2.83
C ASP A 949 6.21 13.64 -1.50
N PRO A 950 5.03 12.99 -1.41
CA PRO A 950 4.13 12.95 -0.26
C PRO A 950 4.59 12.73 1.17
#